data_AF-B8AJ79-F1
#
_entry.id   AF-B8AJ79-F1
#
_cell.length_a   1.000
_cell.length_b   1.000
_cell.length_c   1.000
_cell.angle_alpha   90.00
_cell.angle_beta   90.00
_cell.angle_gamma   90.00
#
_symmetry.space_group_name_H-M   'P 1'
#
loop_
_entity.id
_entity.type
_entity.pdbx_description
1 polymer ?
#
loop_
_entity_poly.entity_id
_entity_poly.type
_entity_poly.pdbx_seq_one_letter_code
_entity_poly.pdbx_strand_id
1 'polypeptide(L)'
;MCLANGIWEGAPPVQMGERYPHMFLILLLFHGAHAALKDPVQKWQTLGGQRPLVIARGGFSGLFPDSSQFSYQFAMSSSLHDVVLYCDLQLSSDGLGFCKTGLTLENSTLIAEAFPKRAKTYKVNGEEIHGWFALDFTADELYQNVTLIQDIFSRPSTFDGAMGMFTLEDLVGLKPPHLWVNVEYALFLQEHKLSAEDYILGLPKDFSVAYISSPEIGFLKNVGAKLKKSNTKLIFRFLREDVAEHTTKKTYGEILKDLKSVKAFASGILVPKEYIWPLGKDQYLRLPTSLVKDSHALGLEVFASGFANDVSMSYNYSFDPSAEYLQYIGNANFSVDGVITDFPPTASGAVACLANTKGNPLPPPGGDGGRPLIITHNGASGVYPGSTDLAYQQAVKDGADIIDCAVRMSKDGVAFCQPSADLSTSTTASTSFMTKISTVSEIQNKSGIFSFDLTWSEIQTLKPDLLGPYTQAGLKRNPAAKNAGKFVTLPEFLDLAKATNVSGIMVEMEHASFLAKRGLGLVDAVSGALANASYDKEGGHLPELMVVSDDTSVLAAFKKFPAFRRVLMVDETISDASAPSVEEIKQFATAVTVGRGSIAQVNGFFLTRFTDVADRMHAANLTVYVGVLRNEFMNLGFDYWADPIIEIATYAFHVMADGLITEYPATAATYFRSPCSDLSLNLSYAILPADAGALVHLAAPGALPPALPPRAGAGAGRRAGPAVAACRHCQPTGRGGDGGEAHRQQQLGGGGEIQRRRRWLPSRNFSRMDSCAARASASGAESSSGGGEDASEIIDAMEVKSSSTAASFLAKVALALGVAATATVISLFMRQPSSGPSFSLPQIVDASAPPDAAATIGYTFSLFGKKVIVPEYTPGWVYFWLLMAAGFGLFISEEALNVWIGIGKEKALSISRAVQKYGNLIGFVERFSVGVRNPTGFLAGALGIPADCYFAGVCCGCLFTLPIQLAVGFFLRERPVVALASVAAAVGMWTVFPYAAAACTALFFYLSRRNSSN
;
A
#
# COMPACT_ATOMS: atom_id res chain seq x y z
N MET A 1 15.90 28.18 45.72
CA MET A 1 16.16 29.53 46.25
C MET A 1 14.82 30.25 46.36
N CYS A 2 14.63 31.05 47.42
CA CYS A 2 13.39 31.69 47.91
C CYS A 2 12.66 30.95 49.05
N LEU A 3 12.76 31.61 50.21
CA LEU A 3 12.38 31.28 51.58
C LEU A 3 10.89 31.45 51.87
N ALA A 4 10.38 30.71 52.85
CA ALA A 4 9.56 31.29 53.92
C ALA A 4 9.73 30.47 55.22
N ASN A 5 10.00 31.20 56.30
CA ASN A 5 10.52 30.77 57.59
C ASN A 5 9.43 30.48 58.63
N GLY A 6 9.73 29.53 59.53
CA GLY A 6 9.81 29.77 60.98
C GLY A 6 8.69 29.24 61.88
N ILE A 7 8.88 28.94 63.17
CA ILE A 7 10.02 28.95 64.10
C ILE A 7 9.58 28.14 65.36
N TRP A 8 10.45 27.24 65.85
CA TRP A 8 10.85 26.87 67.24
C TRP A 8 9.84 26.67 68.39
N GLU A 9 10.01 25.58 69.17
CA GLU A 9 10.73 25.57 70.46
C GLU A 9 10.82 24.17 71.11
N GLY A 10 11.97 23.84 71.72
CA GLY A 10 12.13 22.70 72.66
C GLY A 10 13.46 21.94 72.55
N ALA A 11 14.48 22.34 73.33
CA ALA A 11 15.82 21.74 73.40
C ALA A 11 15.99 20.79 74.63
N PRO A 12 17.15 20.13 74.91
CA PRO A 12 17.31 18.68 75.13
C PRO A 12 17.64 18.27 76.59
N PRO A 13 17.92 16.98 76.90
CA PRO A 13 19.33 16.57 77.00
C PRO A 13 19.67 15.09 76.64
N VAL A 14 20.83 14.93 75.98
CA VAL A 14 21.98 14.03 76.31
C VAL A 14 21.83 12.49 76.34
N GLN A 15 22.53 11.89 75.35
CA GLN A 15 23.42 10.71 75.33
C GLN A 15 22.95 9.25 75.30
N MET A 16 23.49 8.61 74.24
CA MET A 16 24.12 7.30 74.14
C MET A 16 23.24 6.07 73.92
N GLY A 17 23.59 5.34 72.84
CA GLY A 17 23.36 3.90 72.73
C GLY A 17 22.59 3.47 71.49
N GLU A 18 23.33 3.25 70.40
CA GLU A 18 23.08 2.23 69.37
C GLU A 18 21.67 2.07 68.75
N ARG A 19 21.46 2.72 67.60
CA ARG A 19 20.70 2.20 66.43
C ARG A 19 21.38 2.84 65.20
N TYR A 20 21.76 2.15 64.12
CA TYR A 20 20.91 1.51 63.12
C TYR A 20 21.78 0.64 62.17
N PRO A 21 21.59 -0.68 62.07
CA PRO A 21 22.19 -1.47 60.99
C PRO A 21 21.36 -1.45 59.69
N HIS A 22 20.46 -0.46 59.51
CA HIS A 22 19.51 -0.44 58.39
C HIS A 22 19.70 0.74 57.40
N MET A 23 20.65 1.65 57.66
CA MET A 23 20.94 2.76 56.73
C MET A 23 22.14 2.52 55.79
N PHE A 24 22.90 1.44 56.00
CA PHE A 24 23.95 1.02 55.05
C PHE A 24 23.42 0.05 53.98
N LEU A 25 22.30 -0.64 54.24
CA LEU A 25 21.66 -1.53 53.27
C LEU A 25 20.88 -0.78 52.19
N ILE A 26 20.37 0.43 52.48
CA ILE A 26 19.60 1.23 51.52
C ILE A 26 20.55 1.97 50.55
N LEU A 27 21.75 2.36 50.98
CA LEU A 27 22.76 2.95 50.09
C LEU A 27 23.48 1.91 49.20
N LEU A 28 23.50 0.64 49.61
CA LEU A 28 23.88 -0.49 48.74
C LEU A 28 22.75 -0.92 47.78
N LEU A 29 21.49 -0.66 48.11
CA LEU A 29 20.34 -0.91 47.23
C LEU A 29 20.11 0.19 46.17
N PHE A 30 20.73 1.37 46.31
CA PHE A 30 20.72 2.42 45.27
C PHE A 30 22.00 2.47 44.41
N HIS A 31 23.03 1.70 44.73
CA HIS A 31 24.21 1.49 43.87
C HIS A 31 24.26 0.07 43.24
N GLY A 32 23.20 -0.72 43.40
CA GLY A 32 23.11 -2.11 42.93
C GLY A 32 22.09 -2.38 41.82
N ALA A 33 21.57 -1.35 41.15
CA ALA A 33 20.62 -1.50 40.03
C ALA A 33 21.06 -0.68 38.80
N HIS A 34 22.32 -0.86 38.40
CA HIS A 34 22.75 -0.75 37.00
C HIS A 34 23.42 -2.07 36.59
N ALA A 35 22.82 -3.19 37.00
CA ALA A 35 23.01 -4.41 36.24
C ALA A 35 22.31 -4.17 34.91
N ALA A 36 23.06 -3.68 33.91
CA ALA A 36 22.69 -3.85 32.52
C ALA A 36 22.20 -5.30 32.39
N LEU A 37 20.95 -5.49 31.99
CA LEU A 37 20.41 -6.79 31.63
C LEU A 37 21.39 -7.39 30.63
N LYS A 38 22.25 -8.28 31.11
CA LYS A 38 23.10 -9.07 30.25
C LYS A 38 22.18 -10.13 29.67
N ASP A 39 21.57 -9.79 28.54
CA ASP A 39 21.30 -10.80 27.53
C ASP A 39 22.54 -11.71 27.46
N PRO A 40 22.39 -13.05 27.38
CA PRO A 40 23.56 -13.93 27.23
C PRO A 40 24.42 -13.30 26.14
N VAL A 41 25.68 -12.97 26.45
CA VAL A 41 26.53 -12.12 25.59
C VAL A 41 26.73 -12.85 24.27
N GLN A 42 25.78 -12.64 23.37
CA GLN A 42 25.71 -13.26 22.07
C GLN A 42 26.82 -12.60 21.29
N LYS A 43 27.86 -13.37 20.98
CA LYS A 43 28.97 -12.85 20.19
C LYS A 43 28.51 -12.73 18.74
N TRP A 44 28.24 -11.50 18.31
CA TRP A 44 27.85 -11.23 16.94
C TRP A 44 29.05 -11.27 16.00
N GLN A 45 28.81 -11.50 14.71
CA GLN A 45 29.84 -11.46 13.66
C GLN A 45 30.15 -10.01 13.20
N THR A 46 29.76 -9.01 14.00
CA THR A 46 30.18 -7.61 13.87
C THR A 46 31.66 -7.47 14.21
N LEU A 47 32.29 -6.35 13.85
CA LEU A 47 33.70 -6.10 14.15
C LEU A 47 34.00 -6.19 15.65
N GLY A 48 33.13 -5.58 16.47
CA GLY A 48 33.30 -5.52 17.93
C GLY A 48 32.74 -6.71 18.70
N GLY A 49 32.11 -7.67 18.02
CA GLY A 49 31.32 -8.74 18.64
C GLY A 49 30.04 -8.28 19.35
N GLN A 50 29.68 -7.00 19.21
CA GLN A 50 28.53 -6.37 19.84
C GLN A 50 27.29 -6.50 18.97
N ARG A 51 26.13 -6.25 19.57
CA ARG A 51 24.86 -6.24 18.85
C ARG A 51 24.85 -5.14 17.77
N PRO A 52 24.37 -5.42 16.56
CA PRO A 52 24.23 -4.42 15.50
C PRO A 52 23.36 -3.24 15.95
N LEU A 53 23.79 -2.02 15.61
CA LEU A 53 23.08 -0.79 15.94
C LEU A 53 21.85 -0.59 15.04
N VAL A 54 20.77 -0.10 15.65
CA VAL A 54 19.60 0.42 14.92
C VAL A 54 19.76 1.93 14.79
N ILE A 55 19.81 2.42 13.55
CA ILE A 55 20.03 3.83 13.24
C ILE A 55 18.79 4.37 12.52
N ALA A 56 18.09 5.31 13.16
CA ALA A 56 16.81 5.84 12.71
C ALA A 56 17.00 7.04 11.77
N ARG A 57 16.82 6.83 10.45
CA ARG A 57 17.02 7.87 9.43
C ARG A 57 15.93 8.93 9.53
N GLY A 58 16.31 10.11 10.03
CA GLY A 58 15.35 11.18 10.32
C GLY A 58 14.30 10.79 11.35
N GLY A 59 14.63 9.87 12.26
CA GLY A 59 13.69 9.26 13.20
C GLY A 59 12.88 8.13 12.58
N PHE A 60 11.60 8.02 12.93
CA PHE A 60 10.65 7.07 12.35
C PHE A 60 9.99 7.66 11.08
N SER A 61 10.81 7.93 10.07
CA SER A 61 10.42 8.55 8.80
C SER A 61 9.48 7.69 7.94
N GLY A 62 9.39 6.39 8.23
CA GLY A 62 8.39 5.46 7.66
C GLY A 62 6.94 5.79 8.02
N LEU A 63 6.73 6.52 9.12
CA LEU A 63 5.40 6.85 9.63
C LEU A 63 5.12 8.36 9.65
N PHE A 64 6.12 9.18 10.00
CA PHE A 64 5.98 10.63 10.09
C PHE A 64 6.85 11.33 9.03
N PRO A 65 6.57 12.60 8.69
CA PRO A 65 7.48 13.40 7.89
C PRO A 65 8.92 13.32 8.44
N ASP A 66 9.87 13.10 7.54
CA ASP A 66 11.28 12.94 7.85
C ASP A 66 11.83 14.11 8.68
N SER A 67 12.63 13.77 9.69
CA SER A 67 13.32 14.70 10.59
C SER A 67 12.36 15.63 11.36
N SER A 68 11.14 15.16 11.64
CA SER A 68 10.16 15.87 12.46
C SER A 68 10.31 15.55 13.95
N GLN A 69 9.70 16.37 14.80
CA GLN A 69 9.68 16.09 16.24
C GLN A 69 9.04 14.73 16.54
N PHE A 70 7.91 14.40 15.92
CA PHE A 70 7.25 13.12 16.12
C PHE A 70 8.10 11.96 15.62
N SER A 71 8.76 12.07 14.47
CA SER A 71 9.59 10.98 13.96
C SER A 71 10.71 10.63 14.95
N TYR A 72 11.41 11.62 15.51
CA TYR A 72 12.48 11.36 16.48
C TYR A 72 11.97 10.83 17.82
N GLN A 73 10.91 11.41 18.38
CA GLN A 73 10.34 10.96 19.65
C GLN A 73 9.79 9.54 19.55
N PHE A 74 9.07 9.22 18.47
CA PHE A 74 8.55 7.87 18.26
C PHE A 74 9.69 6.87 18.11
N ALA A 75 10.73 7.18 17.31
CA ALA A 75 11.89 6.31 17.19
C ALA A 75 12.52 5.95 18.55
N MET A 76 12.63 6.90 19.49
CA MET A 76 13.14 6.63 20.84
C MET A 76 12.20 5.75 21.69
N SER A 77 10.89 5.90 21.51
CA SER A 77 9.88 5.18 22.32
C SER A 77 9.53 3.78 21.79
N SER A 78 9.66 3.55 20.49
CA SER A 78 9.20 2.33 19.81
C SER A 78 10.36 1.46 19.31
N SER A 79 11.59 1.75 19.70
CA SER A 79 12.79 1.02 19.28
C SER A 79 13.58 0.54 20.50
N LEU A 80 14.71 -0.11 20.25
CA LEU A 80 15.70 -0.39 21.27
C LEU A 80 16.17 0.88 21.98
N HIS A 81 16.46 0.75 23.28
CA HIS A 81 16.88 1.85 24.15
C HIS A 81 18.19 2.53 23.74
N ASP A 82 19.01 1.88 22.92
CA ASP A 82 20.28 2.39 22.37
C ASP A 82 20.16 2.79 20.89
N VAL A 83 18.93 3.05 20.40
CA VAL A 83 18.70 3.57 19.05
C VAL A 83 19.51 4.83 18.80
N VAL A 84 20.14 4.90 17.63
CA VAL A 84 20.91 6.05 17.18
C VAL A 84 20.01 6.94 16.35
N LEU A 85 19.86 8.21 16.71
CA LEU A 85 19.12 9.17 15.88
C LEU A 85 20.05 9.74 14.80
N TYR A 86 19.61 9.64 13.55
CA TYR A 86 20.37 10.10 12.39
C TYR A 86 19.83 11.44 11.89
N CYS A 87 20.73 12.41 11.74
CA CYS A 87 20.44 13.75 11.25
C CYS A 87 21.29 14.02 10.00
N ASP A 88 20.64 14.26 8.87
CA ASP A 88 21.28 14.85 7.70
C ASP A 88 21.39 16.37 7.90
N LEU A 89 22.59 16.88 8.12
CA LEU A 89 22.81 18.28 8.46
C LEU A 89 22.70 19.18 7.23
N GLN A 90 21.78 20.13 7.30
CA GLN A 90 21.67 21.30 6.43
C GLN A 90 21.95 22.57 7.23
N LEU A 91 22.42 23.63 6.58
CA LEU A 91 22.65 24.93 7.22
C LEU A 91 21.77 26.01 6.58
N SER A 92 21.19 26.87 7.42
CA SER A 92 20.56 28.12 7.00
C SER A 92 21.62 29.16 6.58
N SER A 93 21.17 30.24 5.93
CA SER A 93 22.02 31.36 5.48
C SER A 93 22.79 32.06 6.60
N ASP A 94 22.25 32.04 7.82
CA ASP A 94 22.84 32.58 9.05
C ASP A 94 23.58 31.52 9.88
N GLY A 95 23.71 30.29 9.36
CA GLY A 95 24.59 29.25 9.89
C GLY A 95 23.98 28.37 10.99
N LEU A 96 22.66 28.35 11.16
CA LEU A 96 21.99 27.40 12.06
C LEU A 96 21.79 26.04 11.39
N GLY A 97 21.93 24.95 12.14
CA GLY A 97 21.81 23.59 11.64
C GLY A 97 20.41 23.00 11.77
N PHE A 98 19.93 22.40 10.68
CA PHE A 98 18.68 21.67 10.61
C PHE A 98 18.91 20.23 10.20
N CYS A 99 18.11 19.32 10.77
CA CYS A 99 18.06 17.94 10.32
C CYS A 99 17.09 17.82 9.16
N LYS A 100 17.61 17.52 7.97
CA LYS A 100 16.78 17.29 6.79
C LYS A 100 17.50 16.47 5.72
N THR A 101 16.91 15.36 5.31
CA THR A 101 17.43 14.60 4.16
C THR A 101 17.21 15.34 2.85
N GLY A 102 18.20 15.23 1.96
CA GLY A 102 18.17 15.81 0.62
C GLY A 102 18.68 17.24 0.60
N LEU A 103 19.17 17.66 -0.58
CA LEU A 103 19.73 19.00 -0.74
C LEU A 103 18.65 20.08 -0.89
N THR A 104 17.58 19.75 -1.61
CA THR A 104 16.48 20.66 -1.87
C THR A 104 15.29 20.32 -0.97
N LEU A 105 14.60 21.36 -0.50
CA LEU A 105 13.59 21.26 0.55
C LEU A 105 12.19 20.97 0.02
N GLU A 106 11.90 21.24 -1.26
CA GLU A 106 10.53 21.20 -1.81
C GLU A 106 9.87 19.83 -1.87
N ASN A 107 10.64 18.74 -1.84
CA ASN A 107 10.04 17.41 -1.94
C ASN A 107 9.39 16.97 -0.62
N SER A 108 9.94 17.40 0.51
CA SER A 108 9.53 16.96 1.86
C SER A 108 9.19 18.13 2.79
N THR A 109 8.93 19.32 2.22
CA THR A 109 8.41 20.50 2.93
C THR A 109 7.46 21.33 2.05
N LEU A 110 6.67 22.21 2.66
CA LEU A 110 5.83 23.20 1.96
C LEU A 110 6.59 24.49 1.56
N ILE A 111 7.92 24.45 1.50
CA ILE A 111 8.73 25.66 1.22
C ILE A 111 8.40 26.33 -0.11
N ALA A 112 8.00 25.55 -1.12
CA ALA A 112 7.63 26.08 -2.44
C ALA A 112 6.30 26.87 -2.39
N GLU A 113 5.44 26.57 -1.42
CA GLU A 113 4.20 27.32 -1.17
C GLU A 113 4.47 28.55 -0.30
N ALA A 114 5.32 28.40 0.71
CA ALA A 114 5.73 29.51 1.57
C ALA A 114 6.53 30.57 0.80
N PHE A 115 7.40 30.16 -0.13
CA PHE A 115 8.33 31.04 -0.85
C PHE A 115 8.37 30.76 -2.37
N PRO A 116 7.27 30.91 -3.11
CA PRO A 116 7.14 30.44 -4.50
C PRO A 116 8.10 31.08 -5.52
N LYS A 117 8.72 32.22 -5.17
CA LYS A 117 9.63 32.98 -6.04
C LYS A 117 11.11 32.88 -5.65
N ARG A 118 11.43 32.05 -4.63
CA ARG A 118 12.80 31.96 -4.08
C ARG A 118 13.52 30.65 -4.43
N ALA A 119 13.01 29.89 -5.39
CA ALA A 119 13.80 28.82 -5.99
C ALA A 119 15.05 29.41 -6.66
N LYS A 120 16.16 28.70 -6.54
CA LYS A 120 17.42 29.05 -7.19
C LYS A 120 17.96 27.85 -7.95
N THR A 121 18.95 28.11 -8.79
CA THR A 121 19.73 27.07 -9.46
C THR A 121 21.16 27.19 -8.99
N TYR A 122 21.69 26.11 -8.44
CA TYR A 122 23.10 25.98 -8.09
C TYR A 122 23.75 24.87 -8.89
N LYS A 123 25.04 25.01 -9.12
CA LYS A 123 25.86 23.94 -9.67
C LYS A 123 26.44 23.15 -8.50
N VAL A 124 25.95 21.94 -8.29
CA VAL A 124 26.35 21.09 -7.17
C VAL A 124 26.91 19.81 -7.76
N ASN A 125 28.14 19.49 -7.41
CA ASN A 125 28.84 18.30 -7.92
C ASN A 125 28.96 18.23 -9.45
N GLY A 126 28.91 19.39 -10.12
CA GLY A 126 28.95 19.48 -11.59
C GLY A 126 27.58 19.46 -12.27
N GLU A 127 26.51 19.16 -11.53
CA GLU A 127 25.13 19.14 -12.03
C GLU A 127 24.39 20.43 -11.66
N GLU A 128 23.53 20.92 -12.56
CA GLU A 128 22.65 22.05 -12.26
C GLU A 128 21.40 21.56 -11.53
N ILE A 129 21.28 21.95 -10.26
CA ILE A 129 20.15 21.59 -9.41
C ILE A 129 19.31 22.84 -9.19
N HIS A 130 18.03 22.76 -9.54
CA HIS A 130 17.05 23.82 -9.33
C HIS A 130 16.09 23.43 -8.21
N GLY A 131 15.93 24.30 -7.21
CA GLY A 131 15.05 24.03 -6.07
C GLY A 131 15.17 25.08 -4.97
N TRP A 132 14.71 24.73 -3.77
CA TRP A 132 14.81 25.56 -2.57
C TRP A 132 15.88 24.99 -1.65
N PHE A 133 16.94 25.75 -1.39
CA PHE A 133 18.07 25.31 -0.59
C PHE A 133 18.01 25.96 0.79
N ALA A 134 18.31 25.21 1.87
CA ALA A 134 18.29 25.74 3.23
C ALA A 134 19.17 27.01 3.38
N LEU A 135 20.34 27.02 2.73
CA LEU A 135 21.30 28.13 2.76
C LEU A 135 20.78 29.44 2.15
N ASP A 136 19.65 29.42 1.47
CA ASP A 136 19.03 30.61 0.88
C ASP A 136 18.08 31.33 1.83
N PHE A 137 17.81 30.77 3.01
CA PHE A 137 16.84 31.26 3.98
C PHE A 137 17.50 31.45 5.35
N THR A 138 17.03 32.41 6.13
CA THR A 138 17.44 32.53 7.55
C THR A 138 16.81 31.42 8.37
N ALA A 139 17.40 31.10 9.53
CA ALA A 139 16.84 30.13 10.45
C ALA A 139 15.39 30.47 10.84
N ASP A 140 15.12 31.74 11.14
CA ASP A 140 13.79 32.22 11.49
C ASP A 140 12.78 32.03 10.35
N GLU A 141 13.18 32.26 9.09
CA GLU A 141 12.32 32.03 7.93
C GLU A 141 11.93 30.55 7.80
N LEU A 142 12.88 29.64 7.98
CA LEU A 142 12.65 28.20 7.91
C LEU A 142 11.79 27.73 9.09
N TYR A 143 12.10 28.17 10.31
CA TYR A 143 11.41 27.72 11.52
C TYR A 143 9.95 28.19 11.58
N GLN A 144 9.67 29.44 11.17
CA GLN A 144 8.33 30.03 11.30
C GLN A 144 7.39 29.70 10.15
N ASN A 145 7.91 29.49 8.94
CA ASN A 145 7.07 29.44 7.73
C ASN A 145 7.12 28.11 6.98
N VAL A 146 8.06 27.20 7.31
CA VAL A 146 8.23 25.95 6.58
C VAL A 146 7.78 24.78 7.44
N THR A 147 6.78 24.06 6.95
CA THR A 147 6.29 22.82 7.56
C THR A 147 6.69 21.62 6.73
N LEU A 148 6.85 20.49 7.41
CA LEU A 148 7.26 19.21 6.83
C LEU A 148 6.08 18.47 6.19
N ILE A 149 6.37 17.72 5.13
CA ILE A 149 5.42 16.81 4.47
C ILE A 149 6.09 15.48 4.14
N GLN A 150 5.28 14.47 3.90
CA GLN A 150 5.71 13.17 3.43
C GLN A 150 5.96 13.18 1.92
N ASP A 151 7.13 12.72 1.49
CA ASP A 151 7.53 12.70 0.07
C ASP A 151 7.33 11.31 -0.58
N ILE A 152 7.02 10.30 0.22
CA ILE A 152 6.82 8.92 -0.21
C ILE A 152 5.33 8.56 -0.20
N PHE A 153 4.80 8.18 -1.38
CA PHE A 153 3.36 7.94 -1.59
C PHE A 153 2.77 6.78 -0.75
N SER A 154 3.58 5.78 -0.38
CA SER A 154 3.15 4.67 0.47
C SER A 154 2.97 5.05 1.94
N ARG A 155 3.39 6.25 2.35
CA ARG A 155 3.38 6.73 3.74
C ARG A 155 2.23 7.72 3.97
N PRO A 156 1.77 7.88 5.22
CA PRO A 156 0.60 8.71 5.49
C PRO A 156 0.89 10.20 5.29
N SER A 157 0.10 10.86 4.45
CA SER A 157 0.05 12.33 4.34
C SER A 157 -0.77 13.00 5.45
N THR A 158 -1.40 12.22 6.34
CA THR A 158 -2.24 12.72 7.45
C THR A 158 -1.50 13.67 8.40
N PHE A 159 -0.17 13.58 8.45
CA PHE A 159 0.69 14.41 9.30
C PHE A 159 1.38 15.56 8.54
N ASP A 160 1.04 15.75 7.26
CA ASP A 160 1.61 16.81 6.43
C ASP A 160 1.18 18.19 6.94
N GLY A 161 2.13 19.12 6.98
CA GLY A 161 1.88 20.48 7.43
C GLY A 161 1.70 20.64 8.94
N ALA A 162 1.75 19.55 9.72
CA ALA A 162 1.51 19.59 11.17
C ALA A 162 2.74 20.02 12.00
N MET A 163 3.96 19.87 11.45
CA MET A 163 5.22 20.09 12.16
C MET A 163 6.18 20.97 11.36
N GLY A 164 6.93 21.82 12.07
CA GLY A 164 7.99 22.66 11.49
C GLY A 164 9.32 21.93 11.32
N MET A 165 10.28 22.62 10.70
CA MET A 165 11.67 22.18 10.61
C MET A 165 12.29 21.96 11.99
N PHE A 166 13.08 20.90 12.17
CA PHE A 166 13.69 20.53 13.44
C PHE A 166 15.19 20.82 13.43
N THR A 167 15.69 21.56 14.41
CA THR A 167 17.12 21.92 14.50
C THR A 167 17.94 20.77 15.11
N LEU A 168 19.26 20.80 14.89
CA LEU A 168 20.15 19.84 15.57
C LEU A 168 20.14 20.07 17.09
N GLU A 169 20.02 21.32 17.54
CA GLU A 169 19.91 21.68 18.95
C GLU A 169 18.61 21.14 19.58
N ASP A 170 17.48 21.20 18.87
CA ASP A 170 16.22 20.60 19.32
C ASP A 170 16.36 19.07 19.47
N LEU A 171 17.02 18.42 18.51
CA LEU A 171 17.31 16.99 18.54
C LEU A 171 18.18 16.61 19.73
N VAL A 172 19.21 17.41 20.02
CA VAL A 172 20.03 17.26 21.21
C VAL A 172 19.20 17.48 22.49
N GLY A 173 18.23 18.39 22.46
CA GLY A 173 17.27 18.63 23.54
C GLY A 173 16.43 17.40 23.92
N LEU A 174 16.22 16.47 22.99
CA LEU A 174 15.58 15.17 23.26
C LEU A 174 16.46 14.22 24.07
N LYS A 175 17.76 14.51 24.22
CA LYS A 175 18.77 13.69 24.89
C LYS A 175 18.79 12.24 24.36
N PRO A 176 19.00 12.04 23.05
CA PRO A 176 19.08 10.71 22.49
C PRO A 176 20.26 9.92 23.09
N PRO A 177 20.18 8.58 23.17
CA PRO A 177 21.28 7.74 23.64
C PRO A 177 22.55 7.98 22.82
N HIS A 178 22.38 8.02 21.50
CA HIS A 178 23.43 8.28 20.53
C HIS A 178 22.90 9.16 19.40
N LEU A 179 23.75 10.11 18.98
CA LEU A 179 23.48 11.01 17.87
C LEU A 179 24.47 10.77 16.73
N TRP A 180 23.94 10.64 15.51
CA TRP A 180 24.70 10.52 14.28
C TRP A 180 24.41 11.73 13.39
N VAL A 181 25.46 12.47 13.04
CA VAL A 181 25.36 13.63 12.13
C VAL A 181 26.00 13.30 10.80
N ASN A 182 25.23 13.36 9.72
CA ASN A 182 25.73 13.19 8.36
C ASN A 182 25.86 14.55 7.66
N VAL A 183 27.00 14.79 7.04
CA VAL A 183 27.29 16.00 6.26
C VAL A 183 27.52 15.60 4.81
N GLU A 184 26.47 15.71 3.99
CA GLU A 184 26.50 15.22 2.60
C GLU A 184 27.16 16.19 1.62
N TYR A 185 27.03 17.51 1.86
CA TYR A 185 27.39 18.56 0.90
C TYR A 185 28.36 19.62 1.50
N ALA A 186 29.41 19.18 2.19
CA ALA A 186 30.29 20.09 2.92
C ALA A 186 31.01 21.10 2.00
N LEU A 187 31.50 20.65 0.85
CA LEU A 187 32.17 21.51 -0.13
C LEU A 187 31.22 22.59 -0.68
N PHE A 188 29.98 22.22 -0.98
CA PHE A 188 28.95 23.15 -1.43
C PHE A 188 28.65 24.22 -0.38
N LEU A 189 28.49 23.83 0.89
CA LEU A 189 28.32 24.79 1.99
C LEU A 189 29.52 25.75 2.07
N GLN A 190 30.74 25.24 1.94
CA GLN A 190 31.97 26.03 1.98
C GLN A 190 32.05 27.06 0.84
N GLU A 191 31.67 26.68 -0.38
CA GLU A 191 31.58 27.59 -1.54
C GLU A 191 30.62 28.76 -1.27
N HIS A 192 29.61 28.53 -0.44
CA HIS A 192 28.62 29.52 0.00
C HIS A 192 28.94 30.17 1.36
N LYS A 193 30.19 30.09 1.82
CA LYS A 193 30.68 30.70 3.07
C LYS A 193 30.03 30.16 4.35
N LEU A 194 29.48 28.96 4.30
CA LEU A 194 28.97 28.22 5.45
C LEU A 194 29.93 27.07 5.78
N SER A 195 30.07 26.74 7.07
CA SER A 195 31.02 25.73 7.52
C SER A 195 30.34 24.73 8.45
N ALA A 196 30.00 23.56 7.89
CA ALA A 196 29.49 22.43 8.70
C ALA A 196 30.53 21.99 9.75
N GLU A 197 31.82 22.13 9.44
CA GLU A 197 32.90 21.83 10.37
C GLU A 197 32.88 22.76 11.58
N ASP A 198 32.82 24.07 11.36
CA ASP A 198 32.80 25.04 12.46
C ASP A 198 31.49 24.97 13.26
N TYR A 199 30.36 24.69 12.59
CA TYR A 199 29.09 24.45 13.25
C TYR A 199 29.16 23.26 14.21
N ILE A 200 29.65 22.09 13.75
CA ILE A 200 29.77 20.89 14.59
C ILE A 200 30.75 21.11 15.75
N LEU A 201 31.87 21.80 15.52
CA LEU A 201 32.86 22.10 16.57
C LEU A 201 32.38 23.16 17.56
N GLY A 202 31.42 23.99 17.16
CA GLY A 202 30.77 25.00 17.98
C GLY A 202 29.68 24.44 18.90
N LEU A 203 29.24 23.20 18.68
CA LEU A 203 28.26 22.55 19.55
C LEU A 203 28.79 22.46 21.01
N PRO A 204 27.94 22.71 22.02
CA PRO A 204 28.33 22.58 23.42
C PRO A 204 28.99 21.24 23.76
N LYS A 205 30.03 21.28 24.58
CA LYS A 205 30.86 20.08 24.90
C LYS A 205 30.12 18.97 25.63
N ASP A 206 29.03 19.30 26.31
CA ASP A 206 28.16 18.31 26.96
C ASP A 206 27.35 17.51 25.93
N PHE A 207 27.35 17.95 24.66
CA PHE A 207 26.74 17.25 23.54
C PHE A 207 27.77 16.32 22.89
N SER A 208 27.58 15.02 23.09
CA SER A 208 28.43 14.00 22.47
C SER A 208 27.82 13.52 21.16
N VAL A 209 28.33 14.01 20.03
CA VAL A 209 28.07 13.41 18.72
C VAL A 209 28.88 12.11 18.62
N ALA A 210 28.18 10.97 18.61
CA ALA A 210 28.80 9.65 18.61
C ALA A 210 29.40 9.32 17.23
N TYR A 211 28.72 9.75 16.16
CA TYR A 211 29.12 9.46 14.78
C TYR A 211 29.02 10.70 13.91
N ILE A 212 30.04 10.95 13.10
CA ILE A 212 30.01 11.90 11.99
C ILE A 212 30.26 11.15 10.71
N SER A 213 29.35 11.26 9.74
CA SER A 213 29.55 10.69 8.42
C SER A 213 29.58 11.75 7.32
N SER A 214 30.27 11.44 6.23
CA SER A 214 30.24 12.24 5.02
C SER A 214 30.71 11.41 3.83
N PRO A 215 30.19 11.67 2.62
CA PRO A 215 30.75 11.14 1.38
C PRO A 215 32.00 11.90 0.92
N GLU A 216 32.33 13.05 1.52
CA GLU A 216 33.47 13.88 1.09
C GLU A 216 34.73 13.59 1.91
N ILE A 217 35.78 13.06 1.26
CA ILE A 217 37.01 12.63 1.94
C ILE A 217 37.75 13.83 2.56
N GLY A 218 37.77 14.97 1.85
CA GLY A 218 38.38 16.21 2.33
C GLY A 218 37.78 16.68 3.65
N PHE A 219 36.45 16.68 3.76
CA PHE A 219 35.73 17.05 4.97
C PHE A 219 36.10 16.14 6.15
N LEU A 220 36.03 14.82 5.98
CA LEU A 220 36.34 13.86 7.06
C LEU A 220 37.77 14.00 7.57
N LYS A 221 38.74 14.22 6.68
CA LYS A 221 40.14 14.43 7.07
C LYS A 221 40.32 15.71 7.88
N ASN A 222 39.66 16.81 7.47
CA ASN A 222 39.75 18.10 8.15
C ASN A 222 39.14 18.04 9.55
N VAL A 223 37.88 17.59 9.66
CA VAL A 223 37.18 17.51 10.95
C VAL A 223 37.86 16.49 11.87
N GLY A 224 38.34 15.36 11.34
CA GLY A 224 39.06 14.36 12.10
C GLY A 224 40.38 14.86 12.70
N ALA A 225 41.08 15.76 12.01
CA ALA A 225 42.29 16.38 12.56
C ALA A 225 41.99 17.24 13.79
N LYS A 226 40.81 17.86 13.86
CA LYS A 226 40.35 18.69 14.98
C LYS A 226 39.70 17.88 16.11
N LEU A 227 39.10 16.72 15.78
CA LEU A 227 38.43 15.83 16.74
C LEU A 227 39.31 14.72 17.35
N LYS A 228 40.64 14.76 17.20
CA LYS A 228 41.56 13.70 17.65
C LYS A 228 41.43 13.23 19.12
N LYS A 229 40.88 14.07 20.00
CA LYS A 229 40.66 13.76 21.43
C LYS A 229 39.20 13.41 21.76
N SER A 230 38.31 13.43 20.77
CA SER A 230 36.91 13.04 20.93
C SER A 230 36.75 11.53 20.81
N ASN A 231 35.68 10.99 21.42
CA ASN A 231 35.22 9.61 21.19
C ASN A 231 34.36 9.48 19.91
N THR A 232 34.19 10.56 19.16
CA THR A 232 33.42 10.58 17.90
C THR A 232 34.05 9.68 16.84
N LYS A 233 33.24 8.78 16.28
CA LYS A 233 33.61 7.91 15.17
C LYS A 233 33.36 8.59 13.82
N LEU A 234 34.34 8.51 12.92
CA LEU A 234 34.24 9.06 11.57
C LEU A 234 33.89 7.97 10.58
N ILE A 235 32.78 8.14 9.86
CA ILE A 235 32.23 7.12 8.98
C ILE A 235 32.24 7.63 7.54
N PHE A 236 32.93 6.91 6.66
CA PHE A 236 32.95 7.27 5.24
C PHE A 236 31.71 6.72 4.53
N ARG A 237 30.87 7.61 3.99
CA ARG A 237 29.63 7.23 3.30
C ARG A 237 29.89 7.00 1.81
N PHE A 238 29.66 5.79 1.34
CA PHE A 238 29.66 5.49 -0.08
C PHE A 238 28.33 5.92 -0.70
N LEU A 239 28.39 6.56 -1.87
CA LEU A 239 27.23 6.82 -2.72
C LEU A 239 27.09 5.67 -3.74
N ARG A 240 26.58 5.92 -4.94
CA ARG A 240 26.58 4.91 -6.01
C ARG A 240 27.99 4.68 -6.56
N GLU A 241 28.24 3.48 -7.09
CA GLU A 241 29.56 3.07 -7.57
C GLU A 241 30.11 3.95 -8.68
N ASP A 242 29.24 4.49 -9.54
CA ASP A 242 29.57 5.30 -10.72
C ASP A 242 29.84 6.77 -10.41
N VAL A 243 29.51 7.23 -9.21
CA VAL A 243 29.68 8.63 -8.80
C VAL A 243 31.13 8.88 -8.39
N ALA A 244 31.71 9.99 -8.84
CA ALA A 244 33.05 10.40 -8.47
C ALA A 244 33.08 11.16 -7.14
N GLU A 245 34.03 10.84 -6.27
CA GLU A 245 34.31 11.59 -5.05
C GLU A 245 35.13 12.85 -5.36
N HIS A 246 34.83 13.95 -4.69
CA HIS A 246 35.33 15.28 -5.06
C HIS A 246 36.83 15.46 -4.92
N THR A 247 37.41 14.95 -3.84
CA THR A 247 38.81 15.20 -3.47
C THR A 247 39.75 14.38 -4.34
N THR A 248 39.43 13.12 -4.55
CA THR A 248 40.27 12.14 -5.23
C THR A 248 39.95 12.02 -6.72
N LYS A 249 38.77 12.48 -7.15
CA LYS A 249 38.21 12.31 -8.50
C LYS A 249 38.09 10.85 -8.94
N LYS A 250 38.19 9.91 -8.00
CA LYS A 250 37.93 8.48 -8.22
C LYS A 250 36.47 8.19 -7.96
N THR A 251 35.94 7.19 -8.65
CA THR A 251 34.59 6.69 -8.39
C THR A 251 34.50 5.99 -7.04
N TYR A 252 33.33 5.98 -6.40
CA TYR A 252 33.14 5.22 -5.15
C TYR A 252 33.41 3.73 -5.35
N GLY A 253 33.14 3.16 -6.53
CA GLY A 253 33.49 1.79 -6.86
C GLY A 253 35.01 1.53 -6.95
N GLU A 254 35.81 2.52 -7.35
CA GLU A 254 37.28 2.45 -7.31
C GLU A 254 37.81 2.61 -5.88
N ILE A 255 37.22 3.52 -5.08
CA ILE A 255 37.60 3.73 -3.68
C ILE A 255 37.32 2.49 -2.84
N LEU A 256 36.20 1.79 -3.12
CA LEU A 256 35.83 0.55 -2.44
C LEU A 256 36.91 -0.53 -2.56
N LYS A 257 37.70 -0.54 -3.65
CA LYS A 257 38.80 -1.49 -3.86
C LYS A 257 40.04 -1.18 -3.01
N ASP A 258 40.09 -0.01 -2.39
CA ASP A 258 41.21 0.46 -1.54
C ASP A 258 40.73 0.88 -0.14
N LEU A 259 40.08 -0.06 0.56
CA LEU A 259 39.62 0.13 1.94
C LEU A 259 40.75 0.49 2.91
N LYS A 260 42.00 0.11 2.60
CA LYS A 260 43.17 0.46 3.42
C LYS A 260 43.40 1.97 3.46
N SER A 261 43.22 2.66 2.34
CA SER A 261 43.26 4.12 2.30
C SER A 261 42.11 4.75 3.08
N VAL A 262 40.92 4.15 3.07
CA VAL A 262 39.76 4.61 3.86
C VAL A 262 40.04 4.52 5.37
N LYS A 263 40.65 3.41 5.81
CA LYS A 263 41.01 3.20 7.23
C LYS A 263 41.94 4.26 7.83
N ALA A 264 42.70 4.96 6.98
CA ALA A 264 43.60 6.03 7.42
C ALA A 264 42.88 7.27 7.97
N PHE A 265 41.60 7.48 7.61
CA PHE A 265 40.83 8.64 8.05
C PHE A 265 39.43 8.30 8.62
N ALA A 266 38.95 7.08 8.46
CA ALA A 266 37.67 6.64 8.99
C ALA A 266 37.81 5.43 9.95
N SER A 267 36.85 5.32 10.87
CA SER A 267 36.67 4.16 11.76
C SER A 267 35.65 3.15 11.20
N GLY A 268 34.85 3.55 10.22
CA GLY A 268 33.90 2.68 9.54
C GLY A 268 33.42 3.23 8.21
N ILE A 269 32.59 2.46 7.54
CA ILE A 269 31.97 2.78 6.26
C ILE A 269 30.45 2.66 6.35
N LEU A 270 29.75 3.54 5.64
CA LEU A 270 28.31 3.47 5.45
C LEU A 270 28.05 3.21 3.96
N VAL A 271 27.36 2.11 3.64
CA VAL A 271 27.15 1.68 2.25
C VAL A 271 25.66 1.43 1.96
N PRO A 272 25.19 1.65 0.71
CA PRO A 272 23.93 1.10 0.25
C PRO A 272 23.94 -0.43 0.40
N LYS A 273 22.82 -1.03 0.82
CA LYS A 273 22.73 -2.47 1.09
C LYS A 273 23.12 -3.34 -0.12
N GLU A 274 22.96 -2.82 -1.33
CA GLU A 274 23.33 -3.48 -2.60
C GLU A 274 24.84 -3.69 -2.77
N TYR A 275 25.69 -2.95 -2.05
CA TYR A 275 27.14 -3.18 -2.03
C TYR A 275 27.51 -4.51 -1.36
N ILE A 276 26.65 -5.00 -0.46
CA ILE A 276 26.84 -6.24 0.30
C ILE A 276 26.13 -7.38 -0.41
N TRP A 277 24.86 -7.18 -0.77
CA TRP A 277 24.06 -8.12 -1.53
C TRP A 277 23.59 -7.48 -2.85
N PRO A 278 24.34 -7.67 -3.95
CA PRO A 278 23.98 -7.06 -5.22
C PRO A 278 22.61 -7.53 -5.70
N LEU A 279 21.76 -6.59 -6.11
CA LEU A 279 20.44 -6.87 -6.65
C LEU A 279 20.49 -6.96 -8.18
N GLY A 280 20.07 -8.10 -8.73
CA GLY A 280 19.96 -8.27 -10.18
C GLY A 280 18.80 -7.46 -10.78
N LYS A 281 18.85 -7.21 -12.10
CA LYS A 281 17.75 -6.57 -12.84
C LYS A 281 16.43 -7.35 -12.78
N ASP A 282 16.53 -8.64 -12.50
CA ASP A 282 15.45 -9.61 -12.26
C ASP A 282 14.90 -9.57 -10.82
N GLN A 283 15.36 -8.65 -9.96
CA GLN A 283 14.95 -8.47 -8.56
C GLN A 283 15.33 -9.62 -7.62
N TYR A 284 16.30 -10.46 -8.01
CA TYR A 284 16.88 -11.47 -7.14
C TYR A 284 18.26 -11.06 -6.64
N LEU A 285 18.57 -11.46 -5.40
CA LEU A 285 19.90 -11.26 -4.83
C LEU A 285 20.93 -12.11 -5.57
N ARG A 286 22.11 -11.52 -5.78
CA ARG A 286 23.32 -12.23 -6.22
C ARG A 286 24.12 -12.71 -5.01
N LEU A 287 25.23 -13.41 -5.28
CA LEU A 287 26.15 -13.82 -4.22
C LEU A 287 26.64 -12.61 -3.42
N PRO A 288 26.82 -12.74 -2.10
CA PRO A 288 27.28 -11.63 -1.29
C PRO A 288 28.72 -11.27 -1.65
N THR A 289 29.04 -9.99 -1.53
CA THR A 289 30.43 -9.53 -1.68
C THR A 289 31.24 -9.86 -0.41
N SER A 290 32.56 -9.76 -0.50
CA SER A 290 33.46 -9.90 0.65
C SER A 290 33.55 -8.62 1.50
N LEU A 291 32.84 -7.56 1.12
CA LEU A 291 33.00 -6.20 1.65
C LEU A 291 32.99 -6.13 3.18
N VAL A 292 32.04 -6.80 3.83
CA VAL A 292 31.92 -6.78 5.30
C VAL A 292 33.15 -7.42 5.95
N LYS A 293 33.55 -8.61 5.47
CA LYS A 293 34.72 -9.33 5.99
C LYS A 293 36.02 -8.58 5.75
N ASP A 294 36.20 -8.03 4.56
CA ASP A 294 37.41 -7.30 4.18
C ASP A 294 37.54 -6.00 4.99
N SER A 295 36.41 -5.30 5.22
CA SER A 295 36.36 -4.12 6.09
C SER A 295 36.69 -4.48 7.54
N HIS A 296 36.08 -5.54 8.07
CA HIS A 296 36.34 -6.01 9.44
C HIS A 296 37.80 -6.44 9.64
N ALA A 297 38.41 -7.11 8.66
CA ALA A 297 39.81 -7.49 8.71
C ALA A 297 40.76 -6.28 8.78
N LEU A 298 40.32 -5.12 8.30
CA LEU A 298 41.05 -3.84 8.40
C LEU A 298 40.67 -3.03 9.65
N GLY A 299 39.71 -3.49 10.46
CA GLY A 299 39.20 -2.77 11.62
C GLY A 299 38.27 -1.60 11.26
N LEU A 300 37.52 -1.72 10.16
CA LEU A 300 36.46 -0.79 9.77
C LEU A 300 35.09 -1.38 10.13
N GLU A 301 34.28 -0.64 10.90
CA GLU A 301 32.86 -0.96 11.09
C GLU A 301 32.09 -0.79 9.76
N VAL A 302 31.06 -1.58 9.52
CA VAL A 302 30.23 -1.53 8.32
C VAL A 302 28.77 -1.30 8.67
N PHE A 303 28.23 -0.19 8.20
CA PHE A 303 26.83 0.17 8.34
C PHE A 303 26.13 0.07 6.99
N ALA A 304 24.96 -0.56 6.94
CA ALA A 304 24.18 -0.71 5.71
C ALA A 304 22.97 0.25 5.72
N SER A 305 22.61 0.82 4.58
CA SER A 305 21.49 1.75 4.42
C SER A 305 20.51 1.32 3.34
N GLY A 306 19.32 1.94 3.34
CA GLY A 306 18.26 1.65 2.36
C GLY A 306 17.23 0.63 2.85
N PHE A 307 17.07 0.46 4.16
CA PHE A 307 16.04 -0.40 4.73
C PHE A 307 14.74 0.37 4.91
N ALA A 308 13.67 -0.14 4.31
CA ALA A 308 12.32 0.37 4.40
C ALA A 308 11.33 -0.79 4.25
N ASN A 309 10.22 -0.76 4.97
CA ASN A 309 9.23 -1.83 4.94
C ASN A 309 8.22 -1.65 3.78
N ASP A 310 8.10 -0.42 3.28
CA ASP A 310 7.07 0.02 2.34
C ASP A 310 7.58 0.15 0.89
N VAL A 311 8.49 -0.73 0.50
CA VAL A 311 9.12 -0.72 -0.83
C VAL A 311 9.08 -2.09 -1.50
N SER A 312 9.18 -2.11 -2.84
CA SER A 312 9.42 -3.34 -3.58
C SER A 312 10.79 -3.91 -3.23
N MET A 313 10.80 -4.93 -2.39
CA MET A 313 12.01 -5.66 -1.99
C MET A 313 12.31 -6.83 -2.93
N SER A 314 13.48 -7.45 -2.77
CA SER A 314 13.84 -8.64 -3.54
C SER A 314 12.84 -9.78 -3.32
N TYR A 315 12.55 -10.54 -4.38
CA TYR A 315 11.69 -11.74 -4.30
C TYR A 315 12.24 -12.81 -3.35
N ASN A 316 13.53 -12.74 -2.99
CA ASN A 316 14.15 -13.61 -1.99
C ASN A 316 13.52 -13.49 -0.58
N TYR A 317 12.88 -12.35 -0.27
CA TYR A 317 12.33 -12.08 1.05
C TYR A 317 10.81 -12.27 1.14
N SER A 318 10.11 -12.53 0.02
CA SER A 318 8.66 -12.73 0.01
C SER A 318 7.88 -11.65 0.77
N PHE A 319 8.27 -10.39 0.56
CA PHE A 319 7.71 -9.20 1.22
C PHE A 319 7.86 -9.14 2.75
N ASP A 320 8.69 -10.00 3.36
CA ASP A 320 8.97 -9.97 4.79
C ASP A 320 10.16 -9.02 5.07
N PRO A 321 9.94 -7.81 5.64
CA PRO A 321 11.02 -6.88 5.92
C PRO A 321 11.98 -7.42 6.99
N SER A 322 11.47 -8.18 7.97
CA SER A 322 12.30 -8.80 9.00
C SER A 322 13.27 -9.82 8.41
N ALA A 323 12.85 -10.57 7.40
CA ALA A 323 13.74 -11.47 6.67
C ALA A 323 14.88 -10.72 5.95
N GLU A 324 14.62 -9.52 5.42
CA GLU A 324 15.66 -8.66 4.86
C GLU A 324 16.67 -8.24 5.93
N TYR A 325 16.24 -7.67 7.07
CA TYR A 325 17.18 -7.28 8.13
C TYR A 325 18.04 -8.46 8.59
N LEU A 326 17.43 -9.62 8.84
CA LEU A 326 18.11 -10.84 9.28
C LEU A 326 19.19 -11.31 8.29
N GLN A 327 19.05 -11.03 7.00
CA GLN A 327 20.05 -11.35 5.98
C GLN A 327 21.38 -10.59 6.19
N TYR A 328 21.32 -9.39 6.76
CA TYR A 328 22.49 -8.52 6.98
C TYR A 328 23.06 -8.65 8.40
N ILE A 329 22.22 -8.94 9.39
CA ILE A 329 22.64 -8.97 10.81
C ILE A 329 22.80 -10.38 11.38
N GLY A 330 22.04 -11.35 10.87
CA GLY A 330 21.92 -12.70 11.43
C GLY A 330 22.54 -13.79 10.57
N ASN A 331 23.39 -13.43 9.61
CA ASN A 331 24.06 -14.39 8.73
C ASN A 331 25.24 -15.06 9.45
N ALA A 332 25.45 -16.36 9.21
CA ALA A 332 26.57 -17.11 9.78
C ALA A 332 27.94 -16.63 9.30
N ASN A 333 28.01 -16.01 8.12
CA ASN A 333 29.27 -15.60 7.50
C ASN A 333 29.77 -14.23 7.97
N PHE A 334 28.88 -13.29 8.23
CA PHE A 334 29.19 -11.93 8.64
C PHE A 334 27.96 -11.28 9.27
N SER A 335 28.15 -10.18 9.99
CA SER A 335 27.07 -9.30 10.45
C SER A 335 27.52 -7.86 10.27
N VAL A 336 26.68 -7.01 9.71
CA VAL A 336 26.95 -5.56 9.67
C VAL A 336 26.89 -4.99 11.10
N ASP A 337 27.69 -3.96 11.38
CA ASP A 337 27.76 -3.31 12.69
C ASP A 337 26.52 -2.44 12.98
N GLY A 338 25.72 -2.14 11.97
CA GLY A 338 24.41 -1.53 12.15
C GLY A 338 23.65 -1.30 10.83
N VAL A 339 22.38 -0.98 10.96
CA VAL A 339 21.47 -0.71 9.83
C VAL A 339 20.83 0.66 9.97
N ILE A 340 20.84 1.42 8.89
CA ILE A 340 20.11 2.69 8.75
C ILE A 340 18.76 2.42 8.11
N THR A 341 17.69 2.73 8.83
CA THR A 341 16.33 2.38 8.47
C THR A 341 15.33 3.51 8.68
N ASP A 342 14.27 3.50 7.87
CA ASP A 342 13.09 4.34 8.04
C ASP A 342 12.06 3.73 9.01
N PHE A 343 12.23 2.45 9.36
CA PHE A 343 11.37 1.67 10.28
C PHE A 343 12.19 1.09 11.45
N PRO A 344 12.64 1.95 12.39
CA PRO A 344 13.43 1.54 13.56
C PRO A 344 12.81 0.41 14.41
N PRO A 345 11.48 0.29 14.59
CA PRO A 345 10.89 -0.82 15.35
C PRO A 345 11.11 -2.18 14.69
N THR A 346 11.00 -2.28 13.37
CA THR A 346 11.22 -3.54 12.65
C THR A 346 12.68 -3.97 12.73
N ALA A 347 13.62 -3.03 12.54
CA ALA A 347 15.04 -3.32 12.77
C ALA A 347 15.31 -3.74 14.22
N SER A 348 14.63 -3.11 15.19
CA SER A 348 14.74 -3.47 16.61
C SER A 348 14.22 -4.87 16.90
N GLY A 349 13.06 -5.23 16.34
CA GLY A 349 12.51 -6.59 16.41
C GLY A 349 13.44 -7.62 15.76
N ALA A 350 13.98 -7.32 14.58
CA ALA A 350 14.92 -8.21 13.91
C ALA A 350 16.18 -8.47 14.75
N VAL A 351 16.76 -7.43 15.35
CA VAL A 351 17.96 -7.52 16.19
C VAL A 351 17.70 -8.21 17.53
N ALA A 352 16.65 -7.82 18.25
CA ALA A 352 16.42 -8.24 19.63
C ALA A 352 15.57 -9.52 19.75
N CYS A 353 14.62 -9.72 18.85
CA CYS A 353 13.68 -10.82 18.92
C CYS A 353 14.04 -11.94 17.96
N LEU A 354 14.27 -11.63 16.68
CA LEU A 354 14.23 -12.65 15.62
C LEU A 354 15.60 -13.24 15.30
N ALA A 355 16.68 -12.50 15.54
CA ALA A 355 18.03 -12.98 15.29
C ALA A 355 18.33 -14.25 16.12
N ASN A 356 19.00 -15.22 15.50
CA ASN A 356 19.42 -16.48 16.13
C ASN A 356 18.27 -17.42 16.58
N THR A 357 17.05 -17.24 16.06
CA THR A 357 15.87 -18.07 16.43
C THR A 357 15.58 -19.23 15.46
N LYS A 358 16.31 -19.35 14.34
CA LYS A 358 16.02 -20.30 13.25
C LYS A 358 16.01 -21.79 13.67
N GLY A 359 16.53 -22.14 14.85
CA GLY A 359 16.50 -23.49 15.40
C GLY A 359 15.61 -23.68 16.63
N ASN A 360 14.94 -22.63 17.11
CA ASN A 360 14.07 -22.74 18.28
C ASN A 360 12.85 -23.59 17.93
N PRO A 361 12.41 -24.48 18.85
CA PRO A 361 11.17 -25.20 18.65
C PRO A 361 10.01 -24.19 18.64
N LEU A 362 9.03 -24.46 17.79
CA LEU A 362 7.80 -23.69 17.78
C LEU A 362 7.00 -24.05 19.04
N PRO A 363 6.56 -23.09 19.87
CA PRO A 363 5.74 -23.39 21.04
C PRO A 363 4.48 -24.16 20.64
N PRO A 364 3.94 -25.03 21.51
CA PRO A 364 2.69 -25.73 21.20
C PRO A 364 1.53 -24.74 21.08
N PRO A 365 0.55 -25.01 20.20
CA PRO A 365 -0.67 -24.21 20.13
C PRO A 365 -1.60 -24.47 21.33
N GLY A 366 -2.28 -23.44 21.82
CA GLY A 366 -3.30 -23.50 22.88
C GLY A 366 -2.77 -23.59 24.34
N GLY A 367 -3.64 -23.24 25.32
CA GLY A 367 -3.35 -23.25 26.77
C GLY A 367 -2.87 -21.90 27.35
N ASP A 368 -2.74 -21.80 28.68
CA ASP A 368 -2.16 -20.62 29.34
C ASP A 368 -0.68 -20.48 28.93
N GLY A 369 -0.39 -19.50 28.06
CA GLY A 369 0.95 -19.28 27.49
C GLY A 369 1.22 -19.99 26.15
N GLY A 370 0.22 -20.64 25.55
CA GLY A 370 0.31 -21.20 24.20
C GLY A 370 0.03 -20.16 23.10
N ARG A 371 0.55 -20.41 21.88
CA ARG A 371 0.32 -19.55 20.72
C ARG A 371 -0.97 -19.94 19.95
N PRO A 372 -1.52 -19.08 19.08
CA PRO A 372 -2.51 -19.50 18.10
C PRO A 372 -1.97 -20.54 17.11
N LEU A 373 -2.88 -21.32 16.53
CA LEU A 373 -2.59 -22.19 15.38
C LEU A 373 -2.13 -21.37 14.17
N ILE A 374 -1.14 -21.85 13.43
CA ILE A 374 -0.76 -21.33 12.11
C ILE A 374 -1.50 -22.17 11.07
N ILE A 375 -2.50 -21.55 10.45
CA ILE A 375 -3.38 -22.17 9.46
C ILE A 375 -3.02 -21.57 8.09
N THR A 376 -2.87 -22.41 7.08
CA THR A 376 -2.58 -21.91 5.73
C THR A 376 -3.82 -21.32 5.06
N HIS A 377 -3.60 -20.45 4.09
CA HIS A 377 -4.60 -20.06 3.10
C HIS A 377 -4.12 -20.50 1.72
N ASN A 378 -4.61 -21.66 1.28
CA ASN A 378 -4.22 -22.40 0.10
C ASN A 378 -2.75 -22.85 0.10
N GLY A 379 -2.26 -23.34 1.24
CA GLY A 379 -0.83 -23.63 1.46
C GLY A 379 0.01 -22.35 1.61
N ALA A 380 1.31 -22.41 1.28
CA ALA A 380 2.19 -21.23 1.25
C ALA A 380 1.97 -20.42 -0.05
N SER A 381 0.74 -19.95 -0.25
CA SER A 381 0.26 -19.32 -1.48
C SER A 381 0.89 -17.95 -1.76
N GLY A 382 1.57 -17.36 -0.77
CA GLY A 382 2.44 -16.20 -0.93
C GLY A 382 3.75 -16.50 -1.68
N VAL A 383 4.17 -17.78 -1.71
CA VAL A 383 5.46 -18.23 -2.26
C VAL A 383 5.29 -19.02 -3.56
N TYR A 384 4.31 -19.91 -3.61
CA TYR A 384 3.98 -20.76 -4.76
C TYR A 384 2.50 -20.61 -5.14
N PRO A 385 2.07 -20.94 -6.37
CA PRO A 385 0.66 -20.97 -6.72
C PRO A 385 -0.13 -21.80 -5.70
N GLY A 386 -1.19 -21.21 -5.15
CA GLY A 386 -1.96 -21.81 -4.06
C GLY A 386 -2.59 -23.15 -4.44
N SER A 387 -2.86 -23.99 -3.45
CA SER A 387 -3.44 -25.34 -3.62
C SER A 387 -2.61 -26.31 -4.49
N THR A 388 -1.31 -26.05 -4.66
CA THR A 388 -0.39 -26.96 -5.36
C THR A 388 0.42 -27.82 -4.40
N ASP A 389 0.98 -28.93 -4.91
CA ASP A 389 1.91 -29.79 -4.18
C ASP A 389 3.08 -29.01 -3.55
N LEU A 390 3.69 -28.08 -4.29
CA LEU A 390 4.77 -27.24 -3.79
C LEU A 390 4.31 -26.24 -2.72
N ALA A 391 3.13 -25.65 -2.87
CA ALA A 391 2.59 -24.73 -1.85
C ALA A 391 2.34 -25.45 -0.52
N TYR A 392 1.82 -26.69 -0.55
CA TYR A 392 1.63 -27.48 0.67
C TYR A 392 2.95 -27.96 1.27
N GLN A 393 3.88 -28.47 0.46
CA GLN A 393 5.19 -28.89 0.93
C GLN A 393 5.94 -27.72 1.60
N GLN A 394 5.86 -26.52 1.01
CA GLN A 394 6.47 -25.32 1.56
C GLN A 394 5.79 -24.91 2.88
N ALA A 395 4.46 -24.94 2.97
CA ALA A 395 3.74 -24.64 4.20
C ALA A 395 4.11 -25.57 5.37
N VAL A 396 4.21 -26.88 5.11
CA VAL A 396 4.65 -27.87 6.10
C VAL A 396 6.07 -27.56 6.56
N LYS A 397 6.97 -27.26 5.62
CA LYS A 397 8.36 -26.87 5.93
C LYS A 397 8.45 -25.58 6.75
N ASP A 398 7.56 -24.64 6.49
CA ASP A 398 7.53 -23.35 7.18
C ASP A 398 7.00 -23.45 8.62
N GLY A 399 6.32 -24.56 8.95
CA GLY A 399 5.82 -24.86 10.29
C GLY A 399 4.34 -24.53 10.47
N ALA A 400 3.53 -24.67 9.42
CA ALA A 400 2.08 -24.64 9.55
C ALA A 400 1.59 -25.80 10.43
N ASP A 401 0.66 -25.51 11.35
CA ASP A 401 0.00 -26.53 12.17
C ASP A 401 -1.11 -27.22 11.40
N ILE A 402 -1.80 -26.45 10.55
CA ILE A 402 -2.94 -26.89 9.75
C ILE A 402 -2.73 -26.47 8.31
N ILE A 403 -2.87 -27.42 7.40
CA ILE A 403 -2.96 -27.15 5.96
C ILE A 403 -4.42 -27.20 5.50
N ASP A 404 -4.81 -26.26 4.64
CA ASP A 404 -6.16 -26.12 4.12
C ASP A 404 -6.31 -26.70 2.70
N CYS A 405 -7.53 -27.04 2.31
CA CYS A 405 -7.90 -27.41 0.94
C CYS A 405 -9.32 -26.92 0.66
N ALA A 406 -9.43 -25.85 -0.13
CA ALA A 406 -10.71 -25.42 -0.70
C ALA A 406 -11.13 -26.38 -1.81
N VAL A 407 -12.12 -27.24 -1.54
CA VAL A 407 -12.49 -28.32 -2.45
C VAL A 407 -13.40 -27.80 -3.54
N ARG A 408 -12.95 -27.95 -4.80
CA ARG A 408 -13.73 -27.69 -6.01
C ARG A 408 -13.96 -28.99 -6.77
N MET A 409 -14.96 -28.95 -7.65
CA MET A 409 -15.31 -30.11 -8.49
C MET A 409 -15.09 -29.80 -9.96
N SER A 410 -14.57 -30.79 -10.68
CA SER A 410 -14.59 -30.84 -12.14
C SER A 410 -15.97 -31.26 -12.65
N LYS A 411 -16.22 -31.06 -13.96
CA LYS A 411 -17.44 -31.46 -14.66
C LYS A 411 -17.73 -32.97 -14.56
N ASP A 412 -16.68 -33.79 -14.55
CA ASP A 412 -16.72 -35.25 -14.44
C ASP A 412 -16.65 -35.76 -12.99
N GLY A 413 -16.78 -34.87 -12.00
CA GLY A 413 -16.98 -35.25 -10.59
C GLY A 413 -15.70 -35.50 -9.79
N VAL A 414 -14.53 -35.10 -10.29
CA VAL A 414 -13.27 -35.18 -9.54
C VAL A 414 -13.17 -34.01 -8.55
N ALA A 415 -12.95 -34.33 -7.27
CA ALA A 415 -12.73 -33.35 -6.21
C ALA A 415 -11.24 -33.03 -6.07
N PHE A 416 -10.89 -31.74 -6.07
CA PHE A 416 -9.50 -31.26 -6.01
C PHE A 416 -9.40 -29.94 -5.24
N CYS A 417 -8.21 -29.61 -4.74
CA CYS A 417 -7.96 -28.37 -4.02
C CYS A 417 -7.75 -27.23 -5.01
N GLN A 418 -8.50 -26.13 -4.85
CA GLN A 418 -8.34 -24.92 -5.64
C GLN A 418 -8.97 -23.70 -4.93
N PRO A 419 -8.29 -22.53 -4.89
CA PRO A 419 -8.76 -21.38 -4.12
C PRO A 419 -10.14 -20.87 -4.53
N SER A 420 -10.51 -21.01 -5.80
CA SER A 420 -11.80 -20.56 -6.32
C SER A 420 -12.35 -21.52 -7.37
N ALA A 421 -13.68 -21.57 -7.48
CA ALA A 421 -14.34 -22.25 -8.59
C ALA A 421 -14.05 -21.58 -9.94
N ASP A 422 -13.77 -20.27 -9.97
CA ASP A 422 -13.31 -19.56 -11.17
C ASP A 422 -11.81 -19.76 -11.37
N LEU A 423 -11.45 -20.53 -12.39
CA LEU A 423 -10.06 -20.87 -12.72
C LEU A 423 -9.35 -19.73 -13.44
N SER A 424 -10.06 -18.69 -13.89
CA SER A 424 -9.50 -17.60 -14.70
C SER A 424 -8.44 -16.76 -13.98
N THR A 425 -8.50 -16.70 -12.65
CA THR A 425 -7.65 -15.82 -11.81
C THR A 425 -6.53 -16.53 -11.08
N SER A 426 -6.38 -17.84 -11.22
CA SER A 426 -5.37 -18.62 -10.50
C SER A 426 -4.75 -19.70 -11.39
N THR A 427 -5.07 -19.68 -12.69
CA THR A 427 -4.54 -20.60 -13.69
C THR A 427 -4.48 -19.94 -15.06
N THR A 428 -3.92 -20.64 -16.04
CA THR A 428 -3.92 -20.25 -17.46
C THR A 428 -5.27 -20.47 -18.18
N ALA A 429 -6.38 -20.68 -17.46
CA ALA A 429 -7.69 -20.95 -18.06
C ALA A 429 -8.15 -19.83 -19.00
N SER A 430 -7.90 -18.58 -18.62
CA SER A 430 -8.24 -17.39 -19.41
C SER A 430 -7.60 -17.36 -20.79
N THR A 431 -6.50 -18.09 -21.00
CA THR A 431 -5.88 -18.22 -22.33
C THR A 431 -6.31 -19.47 -23.07
N SER A 432 -6.51 -20.58 -22.36
CA SER A 432 -6.76 -21.90 -22.97
C SER A 432 -8.23 -22.20 -23.24
N PHE A 433 -9.15 -21.60 -22.47
CA PHE A 433 -10.59 -21.93 -22.50
C PHE A 433 -11.49 -20.69 -22.57
N MET A 434 -11.06 -19.62 -23.27
CA MET A 434 -11.89 -18.42 -23.45
C MET A 434 -13.29 -18.70 -24.00
N THR A 435 -13.44 -19.74 -24.84
CA THR A 435 -14.72 -20.16 -25.42
C THR A 435 -15.70 -20.73 -24.39
N LYS A 436 -15.22 -21.07 -23.18
CA LYS A 436 -16.01 -21.61 -22.07
C LYS A 436 -16.29 -20.55 -20.98
N ILE A 437 -16.08 -19.28 -21.28
CA ILE A 437 -16.44 -18.21 -20.36
C ILE A 437 -17.95 -18.19 -20.14
N SER A 438 -18.38 -18.09 -18.89
CA SER A 438 -19.80 -18.02 -18.52
C SER A 438 -19.99 -17.08 -17.32
N THR A 439 -21.23 -16.69 -17.04
CA THR A 439 -21.59 -15.90 -15.87
C THR A 439 -22.47 -16.76 -14.97
N VAL A 440 -22.06 -16.93 -13.71
CA VAL A 440 -22.80 -17.69 -12.70
C VAL A 440 -23.02 -16.80 -11.49
N SER A 441 -24.18 -16.14 -11.45
CA SER A 441 -24.53 -15.12 -10.45
C SER A 441 -24.50 -15.62 -9.01
N GLU A 442 -24.76 -16.91 -8.79
CA GLU A 442 -24.74 -17.56 -7.49
C GLU A 442 -23.33 -17.73 -6.91
N ILE A 443 -22.29 -17.60 -7.75
CA ILE A 443 -20.88 -17.66 -7.36
C ILE A 443 -20.26 -16.26 -7.41
N GLN A 444 -20.39 -15.58 -8.54
CA GLN A 444 -19.84 -14.25 -8.74
C GLN A 444 -20.56 -13.45 -9.83
N ASN A 445 -20.51 -12.13 -9.70
CA ASN A 445 -21.15 -11.21 -10.67
C ASN A 445 -20.36 -11.03 -11.98
N LYS A 446 -19.09 -11.45 -12.02
CA LYS A 446 -18.22 -11.33 -13.20
C LYS A 446 -18.21 -12.64 -13.98
N SER A 447 -18.04 -12.55 -15.30
CA SER A 447 -17.83 -13.73 -16.13
C SER A 447 -16.49 -14.39 -15.80
N GLY A 448 -16.46 -15.71 -15.80
CA GLY A 448 -15.30 -16.52 -15.43
C GLY A 448 -15.27 -17.84 -16.18
N ILE A 449 -14.24 -18.65 -15.92
CA ILE A 449 -14.12 -20.01 -16.47
C ILE A 449 -14.16 -20.96 -15.27
N PHE A 450 -15.29 -21.64 -15.11
CA PHE A 450 -15.55 -22.38 -13.88
C PHE A 450 -15.06 -23.84 -13.94
N SER A 451 -14.56 -24.34 -12.82
CA SER A 451 -14.03 -25.71 -12.70
C SER A 451 -15.06 -26.78 -13.08
N PHE A 452 -16.32 -26.59 -12.71
CA PHE A 452 -17.41 -27.52 -12.99
C PHE A 452 -17.88 -27.52 -14.46
N ASP A 453 -17.34 -26.63 -15.30
CA ASP A 453 -17.58 -26.62 -16.74
C ASP A 453 -16.43 -27.31 -17.53
N LEU A 454 -15.35 -27.71 -16.85
CA LEU A 454 -14.19 -28.42 -17.40
C LEU A 454 -14.06 -29.84 -16.86
N THR A 455 -13.68 -30.81 -17.70
CA THR A 455 -13.32 -32.15 -17.20
C THR A 455 -11.99 -32.11 -16.45
N TRP A 456 -11.71 -33.08 -15.59
CA TRP A 456 -10.43 -33.17 -14.89
C TRP A 456 -9.26 -33.23 -15.87
N SER A 457 -9.40 -33.99 -16.96
CA SER A 457 -8.40 -34.05 -18.03
C SER A 457 -8.14 -32.70 -18.70
N GLU A 458 -9.16 -31.84 -18.86
CA GLU A 458 -9.00 -30.47 -19.35
C GLU A 458 -8.29 -29.59 -18.30
N ILE A 459 -8.67 -29.69 -17.03
CA ILE A 459 -8.05 -28.94 -15.92
C ILE A 459 -6.56 -29.28 -15.81
N GLN A 460 -6.18 -30.55 -15.95
CA GLN A 460 -4.78 -30.99 -15.92
C GLN A 460 -3.91 -30.40 -17.05
N THR A 461 -4.51 -29.85 -18.11
CA THR A 461 -3.77 -29.12 -19.16
C THR A 461 -3.41 -27.69 -18.77
N LEU A 462 -4.08 -27.15 -17.74
CA LEU A 462 -3.81 -25.80 -17.24
C LEU A 462 -2.51 -25.76 -16.44
N LYS A 463 -1.96 -24.56 -16.32
CA LYS A 463 -0.89 -24.29 -15.36
C LYS A 463 -1.46 -23.46 -14.20
N PRO A 464 -1.13 -23.79 -12.94
CA PRO A 464 -1.37 -22.89 -11.82
C PRO A 464 -0.70 -21.54 -12.06
N ASP A 465 -1.28 -20.45 -11.54
CA ASP A 465 -0.73 -19.10 -11.67
C ASP A 465 -0.57 -18.43 -10.30
N LEU A 466 0.63 -17.97 -9.97
CA LEU A 466 0.93 -17.21 -8.75
C LEU A 466 0.50 -15.75 -8.95
N LEU A 467 -0.68 -15.42 -8.45
CA LEU A 467 -1.21 -14.07 -8.51
C LEU A 467 -1.28 -13.45 -7.11
N GLY A 468 -0.68 -12.26 -6.97
CA GLY A 468 -0.75 -11.46 -5.75
C GLY A 468 -1.90 -10.45 -5.83
N PRO A 469 -2.57 -10.14 -4.70
CA PRO A 469 -3.71 -9.21 -4.66
C PRO A 469 -3.35 -7.78 -5.12
N TYR A 470 -2.07 -7.39 -5.05
CA TYR A 470 -1.57 -6.05 -5.37
C TYR A 470 -0.76 -6.00 -6.66
N THR A 471 -0.91 -6.99 -7.55
CA THR A 471 -0.20 -7.07 -8.85
C THR A 471 -0.40 -5.81 -9.69
N GLN A 472 -1.62 -5.25 -9.70
CA GLN A 472 -1.94 -4.02 -10.44
C GLN A 472 -1.27 -2.77 -9.85
N ALA A 473 -0.92 -2.79 -8.57
CA ALA A 473 -0.19 -1.72 -7.90
C ALA A 473 1.34 -1.87 -8.01
N GLY A 474 1.82 -2.85 -8.79
CA GLY A 474 3.25 -3.09 -9.00
C GLY A 474 3.90 -4.07 -8.02
N LEU A 475 3.17 -4.55 -7.01
CA LEU A 475 3.65 -5.59 -6.08
C LEU A 475 3.37 -6.99 -6.64
N LYS A 476 4.19 -7.40 -7.60
CA LYS A 476 4.14 -8.74 -8.19
C LYS A 476 4.76 -9.75 -7.24
N ARG A 477 4.17 -10.94 -7.07
CA ARG A 477 4.83 -12.06 -6.39
C ARG A 477 5.95 -12.66 -7.26
N ASN A 478 6.74 -13.54 -6.68
CA ASN A 478 7.93 -14.16 -7.27
C ASN A 478 7.67 -14.74 -8.68
N PRO A 479 8.18 -14.12 -9.77
CA PRO A 479 7.93 -14.57 -11.14
C PRO A 479 8.50 -15.95 -11.45
N ALA A 480 9.60 -16.36 -10.80
CA ALA A 480 10.20 -17.69 -10.98
C ALA A 480 9.27 -18.81 -10.49
N ALA A 481 8.40 -18.53 -9.53
CA ALA A 481 7.41 -19.49 -9.02
C ALA A 481 6.08 -19.45 -9.80
N LYS A 482 5.92 -18.56 -10.79
CA LYS A 482 4.63 -18.21 -11.39
C LYS A 482 3.75 -19.40 -11.78
N ASN A 483 4.33 -20.43 -12.42
CA ASN A 483 3.60 -21.62 -12.85
C ASN A 483 4.14 -22.91 -12.21
N ALA A 484 4.73 -22.80 -11.02
CA ALA A 484 5.33 -23.94 -10.34
C ALA A 484 4.27 -24.80 -9.63
N GLY A 485 4.54 -26.11 -9.55
CA GLY A 485 3.68 -27.07 -8.87
C GLY A 485 2.60 -27.69 -9.76
N LYS A 486 1.84 -28.61 -9.18
CA LYS A 486 0.77 -29.38 -9.81
C LYS A 486 -0.52 -29.26 -8.99
N PHE A 487 -1.67 -29.31 -9.67
CA PHE A 487 -2.96 -29.44 -9.01
C PHE A 487 -3.01 -30.71 -8.18
N VAL A 488 -3.61 -30.63 -7.00
CA VAL A 488 -3.70 -31.72 -6.03
C VAL A 488 -5.14 -32.15 -5.90
N THR A 489 -5.41 -33.44 -6.13
CA THR A 489 -6.73 -34.03 -5.87
C THR A 489 -6.97 -34.17 -4.37
N LEU A 490 -8.23 -34.23 -3.94
CA LEU A 490 -8.55 -34.39 -2.52
C LEU A 490 -7.88 -35.65 -1.91
N PRO A 491 -7.89 -36.84 -2.54
CA PRO A 491 -7.16 -37.99 -2.01
C PRO A 491 -5.64 -37.75 -1.86
N GLU A 492 -4.99 -37.13 -2.85
CA GLU A 492 -3.55 -36.81 -2.79
C GLU A 492 -3.24 -35.83 -1.64
N PHE A 493 -4.12 -34.85 -1.39
CA PHE A 493 -3.99 -33.94 -0.26
C PHE A 493 -4.11 -34.68 1.09
N LEU A 494 -5.08 -35.60 1.21
CA LEU A 494 -5.25 -36.39 2.43
C LEU A 494 -4.07 -37.33 2.69
N ASP A 495 -3.48 -37.89 1.64
CA ASP A 495 -2.27 -38.72 1.73
C ASP A 495 -1.04 -37.88 2.12
N LEU A 496 -0.90 -36.68 1.56
CA LEU A 496 0.14 -35.73 1.94
C LEU A 496 0.03 -35.35 3.43
N ALA A 497 -1.17 -35.05 3.90
CA ALA A 497 -1.41 -34.70 5.31
C ALA A 497 -0.99 -35.83 6.25
N LYS A 498 -1.33 -37.08 5.93
CA LYS A 498 -0.92 -38.27 6.72
C LYS A 498 0.59 -38.53 6.70
N ALA A 499 1.26 -38.14 5.62
CA ALA A 499 2.70 -38.34 5.45
C ALA A 499 3.55 -37.25 6.12
N THR A 500 2.92 -36.23 6.71
CA THR A 500 3.60 -35.07 7.31
C THR A 500 3.22 -34.92 8.78
N ASN A 501 3.92 -34.01 9.48
CA ASN A 501 3.72 -33.77 10.92
C ASN A 501 2.72 -32.64 11.21
N VAL A 502 1.81 -32.33 10.27
CA VAL A 502 0.75 -31.35 10.52
C VAL A 502 -0.19 -31.87 11.60
N SER A 503 -0.61 -30.99 12.51
CA SER A 503 -1.51 -31.33 13.60
C SER A 503 -2.97 -31.48 13.15
N GLY A 504 -3.32 -30.84 12.03
CA GLY A 504 -4.66 -30.89 11.47
C GLY A 504 -4.74 -30.56 9.99
N ILE A 505 -5.92 -30.76 9.42
CA ILE A 505 -6.29 -30.33 8.08
C ILE A 505 -7.61 -29.58 8.09
N MET A 506 -7.73 -28.62 7.18
CA MET A 506 -8.93 -27.81 7.00
C MET A 506 -9.50 -28.06 5.60
N VAL A 507 -10.70 -28.62 5.51
CA VAL A 507 -11.36 -28.94 4.24
C VAL A 507 -12.53 -28.00 4.05
N GLU A 508 -12.41 -27.10 3.08
CA GLU A 508 -13.39 -26.05 2.85
C GLU A 508 -14.33 -26.43 1.70
N MET A 509 -15.63 -26.22 1.90
CA MET A 509 -16.67 -26.45 0.91
C MET A 509 -17.55 -25.22 0.79
N GLU A 510 -17.55 -24.62 -0.39
CA GLU A 510 -18.44 -23.51 -0.72
C GLU A 510 -19.37 -23.90 -1.86
N HIS A 511 -20.49 -23.20 -1.97
CA HIS A 511 -21.45 -23.34 -3.08
C HIS A 511 -21.97 -24.77 -3.27
N ALA A 512 -21.98 -25.61 -2.23
CA ALA A 512 -22.39 -27.01 -2.31
C ALA A 512 -23.82 -27.17 -2.83
N SER A 513 -24.74 -26.30 -2.38
CA SER A 513 -26.14 -26.30 -2.82
C SER A 513 -26.31 -25.97 -4.31
N PHE A 514 -25.44 -25.13 -4.86
CA PHE A 514 -25.39 -24.84 -6.30
C PHE A 514 -24.87 -26.03 -7.10
N LEU A 515 -23.77 -26.65 -6.66
CA LEU A 515 -23.18 -27.82 -7.32
C LEU A 515 -24.14 -29.02 -7.32
N ALA A 516 -24.88 -29.23 -6.24
CA ALA A 516 -25.88 -30.30 -6.14
C ALA A 516 -26.97 -30.17 -7.22
N LYS A 517 -27.43 -28.95 -7.53
CA LYS A 517 -28.41 -28.70 -8.62
C LYS A 517 -27.86 -29.05 -10.01
N ARG A 518 -26.54 -29.09 -10.17
CA ARG A 518 -25.84 -29.51 -11.39
C ARG A 518 -25.48 -31.01 -11.40
N GLY A 519 -25.95 -31.78 -10.41
CA GLY A 519 -25.64 -33.20 -10.29
C GLY A 519 -24.24 -33.48 -9.74
N LEU A 520 -23.58 -32.48 -9.15
CA LEU A 520 -22.25 -32.60 -8.55
C LEU A 520 -22.37 -32.60 -7.02
N GLY A 521 -22.35 -33.78 -6.41
CA GLY A 521 -22.50 -33.96 -4.97
C GLY A 521 -21.21 -33.68 -4.19
N LEU A 522 -20.90 -32.41 -3.91
CA LEU A 522 -19.69 -32.01 -3.18
C LEU A 522 -19.59 -32.64 -1.78
N VAL A 523 -20.69 -32.61 -1.01
CA VAL A 523 -20.74 -33.16 0.35
C VAL A 523 -20.49 -34.68 0.36
N ASP A 524 -21.07 -35.39 -0.61
CA ASP A 524 -20.90 -36.84 -0.73
C ASP A 524 -19.48 -37.20 -1.19
N ALA A 525 -18.92 -36.45 -2.15
CA ALA A 525 -17.55 -36.63 -2.62
C ALA A 525 -16.52 -36.43 -1.48
N VAL A 526 -16.68 -35.36 -0.70
CA VAL A 526 -15.79 -35.06 0.43
C VAL A 526 -15.96 -36.09 1.54
N SER A 527 -17.18 -36.37 1.99
CA SER A 527 -17.41 -37.35 3.06
C SER A 527 -16.96 -38.76 2.70
N GLY A 528 -17.15 -39.18 1.44
CA GLY A 528 -16.63 -40.46 0.93
C GLY A 528 -15.11 -40.51 0.89
N ALA A 529 -14.44 -39.43 0.45
CA ALA A 529 -12.98 -39.35 0.45
C ALA A 529 -12.39 -39.41 1.86
N LEU A 530 -13.00 -38.71 2.82
CA LEU A 530 -12.59 -38.71 4.22
C LEU A 530 -12.77 -40.09 4.88
N ALA A 531 -13.90 -40.77 4.63
CA ALA A 531 -14.15 -42.12 5.12
C ALA A 531 -13.19 -43.15 4.51
N ASN A 532 -12.92 -43.07 3.20
CA ASN A 532 -11.91 -43.91 2.54
C ASN A 532 -10.51 -43.68 3.12
N ALA A 533 -10.20 -42.43 3.47
CA ALA A 533 -8.97 -42.07 4.16
C ALA A 533 -8.97 -42.43 5.66
N SER A 534 -10.03 -43.03 6.19
CA SER A 534 -10.18 -43.44 7.60
C SER A 534 -10.14 -42.29 8.63
N TYR A 535 -10.43 -41.05 8.22
CA TYR A 535 -10.56 -39.93 9.15
C TYR A 535 -11.80 -40.06 10.05
N ASP A 536 -12.81 -40.82 9.63
CA ASP A 536 -14.07 -41.07 10.34
C ASP A 536 -13.96 -42.05 11.52
N LYS A 537 -12.81 -42.71 11.71
CA LYS A 537 -12.59 -43.71 12.76
C LYS A 537 -11.90 -43.11 13.97
N GLU A 538 -12.49 -43.29 15.15
CA GLU A 538 -11.87 -42.93 16.42
C GLU A 538 -10.65 -43.83 16.73
N GLY A 539 -9.55 -43.25 17.20
CA GLY A 539 -8.40 -44.00 17.73
C GLY A 539 -7.12 -44.08 16.86
N GLY A 540 -7.06 -43.36 15.73
CA GLY A 540 -5.81 -43.20 14.94
C GLY A 540 -4.99 -41.99 15.37
N HIS A 541 -3.66 -42.04 15.22
CA HIS A 541 -2.76 -40.87 15.33
C HIS A 541 -2.89 -39.96 14.07
N LEU A 542 -4.13 -39.65 13.66
CA LEU A 542 -4.40 -38.85 12.47
C LEU A 542 -4.50 -37.36 12.83
N PRO A 543 -4.19 -36.45 11.88
CA PRO A 543 -4.41 -35.03 12.07
C PRO A 543 -5.87 -34.70 12.41
N GLU A 544 -6.12 -33.69 13.23
CA GLU A 544 -7.46 -33.16 13.49
C GLU A 544 -8.11 -32.69 12.19
N LEU A 545 -9.38 -33.04 11.95
CA LEU A 545 -10.10 -32.62 10.75
C LEU A 545 -11.08 -31.49 11.07
N MET A 546 -10.92 -30.38 10.34
CA MET A 546 -11.83 -29.25 10.35
C MET A 546 -12.61 -29.19 9.03
N VAL A 547 -13.94 -29.25 9.12
CA VAL A 547 -14.83 -29.05 7.96
C VAL A 547 -15.34 -27.62 8.00
N VAL A 548 -15.04 -26.86 6.96
CA VAL A 548 -15.39 -25.45 6.83
C VAL A 548 -16.45 -25.26 5.75
N SER A 549 -17.46 -24.46 6.03
CA SER A 549 -18.43 -24.04 5.01
C SER A 549 -19.08 -22.72 5.40
N ASP A 550 -19.49 -21.95 4.39
CA ASP A 550 -20.38 -20.79 4.50
C ASP A 550 -21.85 -21.21 4.69
N ASP A 551 -22.17 -22.48 4.41
CA ASP A 551 -23.54 -23.02 4.44
C ASP A 551 -23.76 -23.91 5.68
N THR A 552 -24.65 -23.45 6.57
CA THR A 552 -25.03 -24.20 7.78
C THR A 552 -25.67 -25.56 7.48
N SER A 553 -26.30 -25.74 6.32
CA SER A 553 -26.86 -27.03 5.90
C SER A 553 -25.78 -28.05 5.57
N VAL A 554 -24.65 -27.59 5.01
CA VAL A 554 -23.46 -28.41 4.79
C VAL A 554 -22.87 -28.84 6.12
N LEU A 555 -22.67 -27.91 7.06
CA LEU A 555 -22.17 -28.23 8.40
C LEU A 555 -23.10 -29.20 9.16
N ALA A 556 -24.42 -29.06 8.99
CA ALA A 556 -25.40 -29.98 9.56
C ALA A 556 -25.22 -31.43 9.06
N ALA A 557 -24.86 -31.62 7.78
CA ALA A 557 -24.61 -32.95 7.22
C ALA A 557 -23.40 -33.66 7.85
N PHE A 558 -22.45 -32.90 8.40
CA PHE A 558 -21.27 -33.43 9.09
C PHE A 558 -21.46 -33.62 10.61
N LYS A 559 -22.64 -33.31 11.17
CA LYS A 559 -22.94 -33.60 12.60
C LYS A 559 -22.86 -35.08 12.95
N LYS A 560 -23.06 -35.96 11.95
CA LYS A 560 -22.93 -37.42 12.12
C LYS A 560 -21.49 -37.88 12.40
N PHE A 561 -20.49 -37.03 12.18
CA PHE A 561 -19.09 -37.29 12.47
C PHE A 561 -18.65 -36.46 13.69
N PRO A 562 -18.78 -37.01 14.92
CA PRO A 562 -18.49 -36.25 16.15
C PRO A 562 -17.00 -35.86 16.27
N ALA A 563 -16.10 -36.63 15.65
CA ALA A 563 -14.67 -36.37 15.62
C ALA A 563 -14.29 -35.14 14.78
N PHE A 564 -15.17 -34.65 13.89
CA PHE A 564 -14.85 -33.54 12.99
C PHE A 564 -15.21 -32.22 13.64
N ARG A 565 -14.26 -31.29 13.70
CA ARG A 565 -14.53 -29.92 14.09
C ARG A 565 -15.29 -29.23 12.96
N ARG A 566 -16.44 -28.65 13.26
CA ARG A 566 -17.26 -27.92 12.28
C ARG A 566 -16.98 -26.43 12.43
N VAL A 567 -16.64 -25.79 11.32
CA VAL A 567 -16.23 -24.38 11.29
C VAL A 567 -17.15 -23.61 10.35
N LEU A 568 -17.78 -22.56 10.85
CA LEU A 568 -18.57 -21.66 10.00
C LEU A 568 -17.67 -20.57 9.43
N MET A 569 -17.72 -20.39 8.12
CA MET A 569 -17.02 -19.30 7.44
C MET A 569 -17.88 -18.04 7.37
N VAL A 570 -17.34 -16.92 7.85
CA VAL A 570 -18.00 -15.61 7.79
C VAL A 570 -17.28 -14.72 6.80
N ASP A 571 -17.72 -14.79 5.53
CA ASP A 571 -17.12 -14.03 4.42
C ASP A 571 -17.42 -12.53 4.49
N GLU A 572 -18.62 -12.16 4.96
CA GLU A 572 -19.01 -10.77 5.06
C GLU A 572 -18.25 -10.06 6.18
N THR A 573 -17.84 -8.81 5.94
CA THR A 573 -17.24 -8.01 6.99
C THR A 573 -18.30 -7.50 7.95
N ILE A 574 -18.30 -8.05 9.16
CA ILE A 574 -19.24 -7.73 10.24
C ILE A 574 -18.61 -6.74 11.23
N SER A 575 -19.43 -5.93 11.89
CA SER A 575 -18.93 -5.01 12.94
C SER A 575 -19.38 -5.38 14.36
N ASP A 576 -20.28 -6.35 14.47
CA ASP A 576 -20.77 -6.93 15.72
C ASP A 576 -21.17 -8.40 15.50
N ALA A 577 -21.40 -9.11 16.61
CA ALA A 577 -21.98 -10.44 16.61
C ALA A 577 -23.09 -10.53 17.66
N SER A 578 -24.36 -10.39 17.26
CA SER A 578 -25.48 -10.40 18.22
C SER A 578 -25.61 -11.74 18.96
N ALA A 579 -26.05 -11.73 20.22
CA ALA A 579 -26.20 -12.97 21.00
C ALA A 579 -27.12 -14.01 20.33
N PRO A 580 -28.27 -13.65 19.72
CA PRO A 580 -29.05 -14.59 18.92
C PRO A 580 -28.27 -15.23 17.76
N SER A 581 -27.49 -14.43 17.04
CA SER A 581 -26.68 -14.91 15.91
C SER A 581 -25.61 -15.90 16.38
N VAL A 582 -24.91 -15.57 17.47
CA VAL A 582 -23.88 -16.45 18.03
C VAL A 582 -24.48 -17.76 18.54
N GLU A 583 -25.66 -17.73 19.17
CA GLU A 583 -26.33 -18.94 19.62
C GLU A 583 -26.83 -19.81 18.46
N GLU A 584 -27.24 -19.20 17.34
CA GLU A 584 -27.56 -19.93 16.11
C GLU A 584 -26.31 -20.60 15.52
N ILE A 585 -25.17 -19.91 15.47
CA ILE A 585 -23.91 -20.46 14.97
C ILE A 585 -23.51 -21.73 15.75
N LYS A 586 -23.64 -21.70 17.08
CA LYS A 586 -23.33 -22.84 17.96
C LYS A 586 -24.14 -24.10 17.65
N GLN A 587 -25.31 -23.97 17.04
CA GLN A 587 -26.11 -25.13 16.66
C GLN A 587 -25.44 -25.94 15.54
N PHE A 588 -24.56 -25.32 14.75
CA PHE A 588 -23.96 -25.93 13.55
C PHE A 588 -22.44 -26.06 13.65
N ALA A 589 -21.76 -25.11 14.29
CA ALA A 589 -20.32 -25.01 14.34
C ALA A 589 -19.78 -24.92 15.77
N THR A 590 -18.53 -25.34 15.95
CA THR A 590 -17.75 -25.20 17.18
C THR A 590 -16.64 -24.15 17.03
N ALA A 591 -16.42 -23.67 15.81
CA ALA A 591 -15.45 -22.65 15.48
C ALA A 591 -15.97 -21.75 14.36
N VAL A 592 -15.35 -20.57 14.20
CA VAL A 592 -15.64 -19.63 13.11
C VAL A 592 -14.35 -19.15 12.46
N THR A 593 -14.36 -18.96 11.14
CA THR A 593 -13.35 -18.15 10.46
C THR A 593 -13.91 -16.74 10.22
N VAL A 594 -13.12 -15.72 10.51
CA VAL A 594 -13.52 -14.32 10.34
C VAL A 594 -12.46 -13.51 9.61
N GLY A 595 -12.92 -12.64 8.71
CA GLY A 595 -12.09 -11.69 8.01
C GLY A 595 -11.43 -10.68 8.96
N ARG A 596 -10.19 -10.27 8.70
CA ARG A 596 -9.47 -9.20 9.43
C ARG A 596 -10.28 -7.92 9.60
N GLY A 597 -11.02 -7.52 8.55
CA GLY A 597 -11.87 -6.32 8.57
C GLY A 597 -13.04 -6.40 9.56
N SER A 598 -13.39 -7.61 10.03
CA SER A 598 -14.40 -7.82 11.06
C SER A 598 -13.85 -7.64 12.47
N ILE A 599 -12.53 -7.63 12.61
CA ILE A 599 -11.82 -7.49 13.89
C ILE A 599 -11.26 -6.08 14.06
N ALA A 600 -10.49 -5.59 13.09
CA ALA A 600 -9.88 -4.27 13.12
C ALA A 600 -10.62 -3.32 12.18
N GLN A 601 -11.22 -2.26 12.72
CA GLN A 601 -11.88 -1.23 11.91
C GLN A 601 -10.87 -0.21 11.41
N VAL A 602 -10.82 -0.06 10.09
CA VAL A 602 -9.85 0.80 9.42
C VAL A 602 -10.54 1.98 8.76
N ASN A 603 -10.00 3.18 8.94
CA ASN A 603 -10.38 4.40 8.23
C ASN A 603 -9.14 5.06 7.62
N GLY A 604 -9.09 5.21 6.29
CA GLY A 604 -7.92 5.78 5.62
C GLY A 604 -6.60 5.07 5.95
N PHE A 605 -6.62 3.73 6.08
CA PHE A 605 -5.51 2.87 6.52
C PHE A 605 -5.10 2.98 8.00
N PHE A 606 -5.74 3.83 8.81
CA PHE A 606 -5.55 3.86 10.25
C PHE A 606 -6.52 2.93 10.98
N LEU A 607 -6.03 2.20 11.97
CA LEU A 607 -6.87 1.46 12.90
C LEU A 607 -7.59 2.47 13.81
N THR A 608 -8.91 2.38 13.84
CA THR A 608 -9.77 3.27 14.63
C THR A 608 -10.25 2.61 15.92
N ARG A 609 -10.58 1.31 15.85
CA ARG A 609 -10.94 0.48 16.99
C ARG A 609 -10.87 -0.99 16.63
N PHE A 610 -10.73 -1.83 17.65
CA PHE A 610 -11.06 -3.26 17.55
C PHE A 610 -12.54 -3.49 17.86
N THR A 611 -13.17 -4.47 17.20
CA THR A 611 -14.55 -4.90 17.47
C THR A 611 -14.57 -5.91 18.62
N ASP A 612 -15.75 -6.18 19.16
CA ASP A 612 -15.97 -7.21 20.18
C ASP A 612 -16.38 -8.56 19.56
N VAL A 613 -16.20 -8.75 18.25
CA VAL A 613 -16.64 -9.95 17.53
C VAL A 613 -15.96 -11.20 18.09
N ALA A 614 -14.62 -11.19 18.25
CA ALA A 614 -13.89 -12.33 18.81
C ALA A 614 -14.33 -12.62 20.25
N ASP A 615 -14.36 -11.59 21.10
CA ASP A 615 -14.80 -11.70 22.51
C ASP A 615 -16.19 -12.32 22.64
N ARG A 616 -17.15 -11.94 21.78
CA ARG A 616 -18.51 -12.48 21.80
C ARG A 616 -18.59 -13.93 21.35
N MET A 617 -17.77 -14.32 20.37
CA MET A 617 -17.66 -15.72 19.95
C MET A 617 -17.03 -16.58 21.06
N HIS A 618 -15.95 -16.09 21.67
CA HIS A 618 -15.29 -16.75 22.81
C HIS A 618 -16.21 -16.87 24.03
N ALA A 619 -16.99 -15.83 24.35
CA ALA A 619 -17.98 -15.86 25.44
C ALA A 619 -19.05 -16.95 25.24
N ALA A 620 -19.23 -17.41 24.01
CA ALA A 620 -20.15 -18.48 23.66
C ALA A 620 -19.44 -19.83 23.44
N ASN A 621 -18.15 -19.94 23.79
CA ASN A 621 -17.26 -21.10 23.60
C ASN A 621 -17.05 -21.50 22.13
N LEU A 622 -17.06 -20.54 21.21
CA LEU A 622 -16.64 -20.76 19.83
C LEU A 622 -15.16 -20.41 19.66
N THR A 623 -14.40 -21.29 19.01
CA THR A 623 -13.02 -21.02 18.58
C THR A 623 -13.02 -20.02 17.41
N VAL A 624 -12.11 -19.04 17.40
CA VAL A 624 -12.05 -17.98 16.39
C VAL A 624 -10.74 -18.04 15.61
N TYR A 625 -10.85 -18.23 14.30
CA TYR A 625 -9.72 -18.17 13.37
C TYR A 625 -9.78 -16.87 12.56
N VAL A 626 -8.69 -16.09 12.56
CA VAL A 626 -8.66 -14.77 11.93
C VAL A 626 -7.75 -14.80 10.70
N GLY A 627 -8.22 -14.23 9.59
CA GLY A 627 -7.41 -14.11 8.38
C GLY A 627 -8.05 -13.27 7.28
N VAL A 628 -7.48 -13.21 6.09
CA VAL A 628 -6.20 -13.81 5.69
C VAL A 628 -5.06 -12.81 5.93
N LEU A 629 -4.01 -13.21 6.65
CA LEU A 629 -2.80 -12.39 6.89
C LEU A 629 -1.85 -12.46 5.68
N ARG A 630 -1.21 -11.33 5.34
CA ARG A 630 -0.30 -11.22 4.19
C ARG A 630 0.86 -10.26 4.47
N ASN A 631 2.01 -10.53 3.84
CA ASN A 631 3.23 -9.75 4.03
C ASN A 631 3.29 -8.46 3.21
N GLU A 632 2.58 -8.38 2.08
CA GLU A 632 2.60 -7.20 1.22
C GLU A 632 2.16 -5.95 1.99
N PHE A 633 3.00 -4.91 2.10
CA PHE A 633 2.74 -3.75 2.97
C PHE A 633 1.42 -3.01 2.68
N MET A 634 0.94 -3.04 1.43
CA MET A 634 -0.36 -2.45 1.05
C MET A 634 -1.56 -3.14 1.73
N ASN A 635 -1.34 -4.32 2.31
CA ASN A 635 -2.32 -5.08 3.07
C ASN A 635 -2.47 -4.62 4.52
N LEU A 636 -1.51 -3.83 5.02
CA LEU A 636 -1.34 -3.50 6.42
C LEU A 636 -1.83 -2.07 6.67
N GLY A 637 -2.51 -1.85 7.81
CA GLY A 637 -2.77 -0.50 8.31
C GLY A 637 -1.49 0.18 8.79
N PHE A 638 -1.48 1.50 8.87
CA PHE A 638 -0.31 2.28 9.30
C PHE A 638 0.13 1.95 10.73
N ASP A 639 -0.81 1.56 11.61
CA ASP A 639 -0.54 1.15 12.98
C ASP A 639 0.25 -0.17 13.08
N TYR A 640 0.33 -0.95 12.00
CA TYR A 640 1.21 -2.12 11.89
C TYR A 640 2.60 -1.78 11.34
N TRP A 641 2.87 -0.51 11.04
CA TRP A 641 4.19 -0.03 10.60
C TRP A 641 4.74 -0.72 9.34
N ALA A 642 3.83 -1.13 8.43
CA ALA A 642 4.16 -1.94 7.27
C ALA A 642 4.93 -3.24 7.61
N ASP A 643 4.79 -3.74 8.84
CA ASP A 643 5.45 -4.94 9.34
C ASP A 643 4.40 -6.02 9.68
N PRO A 644 4.36 -7.14 8.93
CA PRO A 644 3.36 -8.18 9.14
C PRO A 644 3.47 -8.85 10.52
N ILE A 645 4.62 -8.79 11.18
CA ILE A 645 4.78 -9.36 12.51
C ILE A 645 3.99 -8.56 13.55
N ILE A 646 3.82 -7.25 13.38
CA ILE A 646 2.97 -6.45 14.28
C ILE A 646 1.50 -6.85 14.13
N GLU A 647 1.03 -7.12 12.90
CA GLU A 647 -0.32 -7.64 12.65
C GLU A 647 -0.52 -9.01 13.31
N ILE A 648 0.47 -9.91 13.19
CA ILE A 648 0.46 -11.23 13.85
C ILE A 648 0.42 -11.10 15.37
N ALA A 649 1.28 -10.28 15.97
CA ALA A 649 1.30 -10.01 17.41
C ALA A 649 -0.03 -9.44 17.89
N THR A 650 -0.65 -8.56 17.10
CA THR A 650 -1.95 -7.97 17.40
C THR A 650 -3.05 -9.02 17.48
N TYR A 651 -3.17 -9.87 16.45
CA TYR A 651 -4.21 -10.90 16.47
C TYR A 651 -3.94 -12.01 17.51
N ALA A 652 -2.68 -12.30 17.81
CA ALA A 652 -2.31 -13.28 18.83
C ALA A 652 -2.59 -12.79 20.26
N PHE A 653 -2.25 -11.53 20.59
CA PHE A 653 -2.22 -11.07 22.00
C PHE A 653 -3.23 -9.98 22.35
N HIS A 654 -3.70 -9.19 21.38
CA HIS A 654 -4.79 -8.24 21.63
C HIS A 654 -6.15 -8.89 21.40
N VAL A 655 -6.30 -9.56 20.26
CA VAL A 655 -7.56 -10.20 19.85
C VAL A 655 -7.70 -11.60 20.46
N MET A 656 -6.60 -12.21 20.88
CA MET A 656 -6.56 -13.57 21.43
C MET A 656 -7.17 -14.60 20.47
N ALA A 657 -6.90 -14.45 19.16
CA ALA A 657 -7.36 -15.41 18.16
C ALA A 657 -6.82 -16.82 18.49
N ASP A 658 -7.61 -17.85 18.25
CA ASP A 658 -7.19 -19.25 18.48
C ASP A 658 -6.35 -19.79 17.32
N GLY A 659 -6.45 -19.15 16.15
CA GLY A 659 -5.67 -19.49 14.96
C GLY A 659 -5.58 -18.32 13.99
N LEU A 660 -4.46 -18.26 13.28
CA LEU A 660 -4.15 -17.25 12.28
C LEU A 660 -4.09 -17.91 10.91
N ILE A 661 -4.97 -17.50 10.01
CA ILE A 661 -5.00 -17.96 8.62
C ILE A 661 -4.09 -17.04 7.80
N THR A 662 -3.04 -17.60 7.18
CA THR A 662 -1.99 -16.82 6.50
C THR A 662 -1.52 -17.44 5.18
N GLU A 663 -1.15 -16.59 4.23
CA GLU A 663 -0.51 -17.00 2.98
C GLU A 663 1.02 -17.20 3.14
N TYR A 664 1.58 -16.78 4.28
CA TYR A 664 3.01 -16.82 4.62
C TYR A 664 3.25 -17.48 5.99
N PRO A 665 3.13 -18.81 6.10
CA PRO A 665 3.33 -19.52 7.38
C PRO A 665 4.72 -19.27 8.00
N ALA A 666 5.75 -19.06 7.17
CA ALA A 666 7.12 -18.81 7.61
C ALA A 666 7.24 -17.57 8.50
N THR A 667 6.52 -16.49 8.17
CA THR A 667 6.57 -15.23 8.91
C THR A 667 5.94 -15.40 10.30
N ALA A 668 4.77 -16.06 10.39
CA ALA A 668 4.15 -16.38 11.68
C ALA A 668 5.01 -17.32 12.53
N ALA A 669 5.53 -18.39 11.93
CA ALA A 669 6.38 -19.34 12.64
C ALA A 669 7.70 -18.70 13.11
N THR A 670 8.25 -17.74 12.36
CA THR A 670 9.44 -16.98 12.77
C THR A 670 9.16 -16.13 14.00
N TYR A 671 8.02 -15.42 14.04
CA TYR A 671 7.62 -14.65 15.22
C TYR A 671 7.42 -15.55 16.45
N PHE A 672 6.67 -16.64 16.32
CA PHE A 672 6.37 -17.52 17.46
C PHE A 672 7.58 -18.35 17.95
N ARG A 673 8.64 -18.51 17.14
CA ARG A 673 9.92 -19.07 17.60
C ARG A 673 10.76 -18.06 18.40
N SER A 674 10.39 -16.77 18.35
CA SER A 674 11.11 -15.70 19.00
C SER A 674 10.69 -15.53 20.46
N PRO A 675 11.59 -15.07 21.35
CA PRO A 675 11.25 -14.74 22.73
C PRO A 675 10.19 -13.63 22.82
N CYS A 676 10.08 -12.76 21.81
CA CYS A 676 9.08 -11.69 21.78
C CYS A 676 7.64 -12.17 21.50
N SER A 677 7.45 -13.47 21.30
CA SER A 677 6.12 -14.09 21.34
C SER A 677 5.70 -14.51 22.76
N ASP A 678 6.56 -14.36 23.76
CA ASP A 678 6.19 -14.53 25.17
C ASP A 678 6.21 -13.17 25.87
N LEU A 679 5.04 -12.52 25.94
CA LEU A 679 4.87 -11.22 26.58
C LEU A 679 5.06 -11.24 28.10
N SER A 680 5.24 -12.42 28.71
CA SER A 680 5.59 -12.53 30.13
C SER A 680 7.08 -12.31 30.40
N LEU A 681 7.93 -12.42 29.36
CA LEU A 681 9.36 -12.19 29.48
C LEU A 681 9.68 -10.71 29.60
N ASN A 682 10.57 -10.37 30.53
CA ASN A 682 11.10 -9.02 30.68
C ASN A 682 12.29 -8.82 29.72
N LEU A 683 11.98 -8.50 28.47
CA LEU A 683 12.96 -8.29 27.40
C LEU A 683 13.40 -6.82 27.31
N SER A 684 14.61 -6.58 26.79
CA SER A 684 15.12 -5.24 26.50
C SER A 684 14.35 -4.52 25.40
N TYR A 685 13.66 -5.29 24.56
CA TYR A 685 12.70 -4.85 23.55
C TYR A 685 11.68 -5.96 23.32
N ALA A 686 10.41 -5.60 23.12
CA ALA A 686 9.35 -6.53 22.79
C ALA A 686 8.56 -6.01 21.58
N ILE A 687 8.11 -6.93 20.74
CA ILE A 687 7.16 -6.62 19.67
C ILE A 687 5.76 -6.62 20.27
N LEU A 688 5.15 -5.45 20.37
CA LEU A 688 3.85 -5.26 21.00
C LEU A 688 2.72 -5.19 19.96
N PRO A 689 1.49 -5.60 20.33
CA PRO A 689 0.29 -5.35 19.55
C PRO A 689 0.11 -3.87 19.18
N ALA A 690 -0.51 -3.63 18.02
CA ALA A 690 -0.94 -2.30 17.63
C ALA A 690 -2.05 -1.78 18.55
N ASP A 691 -2.01 -0.47 18.85
CA ASP A 691 -3.01 0.21 19.67
C ASP A 691 -3.95 1.04 18.77
N ALA A 692 -5.15 0.50 18.53
CA ALA A 692 -6.11 1.12 17.63
C ALA A 692 -6.55 2.50 18.15
N GLY A 693 -6.47 3.51 17.29
CA GLY A 693 -6.82 4.90 17.61
C GLY A 693 -5.64 5.75 18.10
N ALA A 694 -4.51 5.15 18.50
CA ALA A 694 -3.36 5.90 19.00
C ALA A 694 -2.82 6.91 17.97
N LEU A 695 -2.67 6.49 16.71
CA LEU A 695 -2.22 7.38 15.63
C LEU A 695 -3.30 8.37 15.18
N VAL A 696 -4.57 7.98 15.27
CA VAL A 696 -5.72 8.85 14.94
C VAL A 696 -5.75 10.08 15.84
N HIS A 697 -5.38 9.94 17.11
CA HIS A 697 -5.33 11.07 18.06
C HIS A 697 -4.22 12.08 17.77
N LEU A 698 -3.22 11.71 16.96
CA LEU A 698 -2.14 12.61 16.54
C LEU A 698 -2.47 13.38 15.25
N ALA A 699 -3.49 12.94 14.51
CA ALA A 699 -3.91 13.58 13.27
C ALA A 699 -4.55 14.95 13.54
N ALA A 700 -4.28 15.92 12.67
CA ALA A 700 -4.95 17.21 12.73
C ALA A 700 -6.48 17.06 12.50
N PRO A 701 -7.33 17.89 13.13
CA PRO A 701 -8.77 17.85 12.90
C PRO A 701 -9.12 17.98 11.41
N GLY A 702 -9.86 17.01 10.88
CA GLY A 702 -10.25 16.98 9.46
C GLY A 702 -9.22 16.39 8.49
N ALA A 703 -8.04 15.95 8.98
CA ALA A 703 -7.03 15.30 8.14
C ALA A 703 -7.41 13.85 7.74
N LEU A 704 -8.24 13.19 8.55
CA LEU A 704 -8.76 11.86 8.24
C LEU A 704 -10.01 11.93 7.36
N PRO A 705 -10.21 10.94 6.46
CA PRO A 705 -11.44 10.85 5.68
C PRO A 705 -12.67 10.70 6.58
N PRO A 706 -13.86 11.14 6.13
CA PRO A 706 -15.10 10.98 6.88
C PRO A 706 -15.31 9.52 7.31
N ALA A 707 -15.77 9.32 8.55
CA ALA A 707 -16.00 7.98 9.08
C ALA A 707 -16.95 7.20 8.16
N LEU A 708 -16.59 5.95 7.87
CA LEU A 708 -17.43 5.05 7.11
C LEU A 708 -18.73 4.74 7.89
N PRO A 709 -19.88 4.58 7.21
CA PRO A 709 -21.13 4.24 7.87
C PRO A 709 -21.04 2.88 8.60
N PRO A 710 -21.83 2.67 9.66
CA PRO A 710 -21.86 1.39 10.39
C PRO A 710 -22.14 0.22 9.45
N ARG A 711 -21.34 -0.85 9.54
CA ARG A 711 -21.52 -2.06 8.73
C ARG A 711 -22.59 -2.96 9.35
N ALA A 712 -23.18 -3.83 8.54
CA ALA A 712 -24.20 -4.78 9.00
C ALA A 712 -23.67 -5.70 10.12
N GLY A 713 -24.58 -6.13 10.99
CA GLY A 713 -24.28 -7.11 12.03
C GLY A 713 -24.34 -8.54 11.51
N ALA A 714 -23.68 -9.48 12.20
CA ALA A 714 -23.68 -10.89 11.81
C ALA A 714 -25.10 -11.45 11.81
N GLY A 715 -25.70 -11.68 10.64
CA GLY A 715 -27.00 -12.34 10.51
C GLY A 715 -26.82 -13.75 9.95
N ALA A 716 -27.20 -14.77 10.70
CA ALA A 716 -27.28 -16.13 10.16
C ALA A 716 -28.58 -16.27 9.34
N GLY A 717 -28.45 -16.66 8.08
CA GLY A 717 -29.58 -17.09 7.25
C GLY A 717 -30.03 -16.10 6.17
N ARG A 718 -29.42 -16.18 4.98
CA ARG A 718 -30.21 -16.00 3.74
C ARG A 718 -31.03 -17.27 3.52
N ARG A 719 -32.30 -17.27 3.92
CA ARG A 719 -33.28 -18.25 3.43
C ARG A 719 -33.39 -18.08 1.91
N ALA A 720 -32.89 -19.03 1.14
CA ALA A 720 -33.32 -19.22 -0.23
C ALA A 720 -34.79 -19.70 -0.19
N GLY A 721 -35.72 -18.83 -0.62
CA GLY A 721 -37.14 -19.14 -0.80
C GLY A 721 -37.70 -18.29 -1.96
N PRO A 722 -38.66 -18.82 -2.74
CA PRO A 722 -38.90 -18.37 -4.11
C PRO A 722 -39.57 -17.00 -4.17
N ALA A 723 -39.21 -16.22 -5.19
CA ALA A 723 -39.90 -15.00 -5.55
C ALA A 723 -41.37 -15.30 -5.87
N VAL A 724 -42.27 -14.90 -4.97
CA VAL A 724 -43.69 -14.76 -5.28
C VAL A 724 -43.94 -13.29 -5.58
N ALA A 725 -44.37 -13.05 -6.81
CA ALA A 725 -44.73 -11.74 -7.34
C ALA A 725 -45.81 -11.08 -6.47
N ALA A 726 -45.58 -9.82 -6.09
CA ALA A 726 -46.63 -8.93 -5.62
C ALA A 726 -46.80 -7.80 -6.64
N CYS A 727 -47.90 -7.88 -7.40
CA CYS A 727 -48.40 -6.81 -8.25
C CYS A 727 -48.71 -5.55 -7.43
N ARG A 728 -48.41 -4.39 -8.01
CA ARG A 728 -48.89 -3.07 -7.61
C ARG A 728 -50.39 -2.94 -7.90
N HIS A 729 -51.18 -2.39 -6.96
CA HIS A 729 -52.19 -1.37 -7.23
C HIS A 729 -52.64 -0.60 -5.96
N CYS A 730 -52.47 0.72 -6.03
CA CYS A 730 -53.29 1.85 -5.56
C CYS A 730 -53.99 1.87 -4.17
N GLN A 731 -53.44 2.76 -3.33
CA GLN A 731 -54.06 3.97 -2.73
C GLN A 731 -55.15 3.88 -1.61
N PRO A 732 -55.31 4.97 -0.82
CA PRO A 732 -55.63 4.94 0.61
C PRO A 732 -57.07 5.33 0.93
N THR A 733 -57.58 4.90 2.09
CA THR A 733 -58.69 5.57 2.78
C THR A 733 -58.52 5.44 4.29
N GLY A 734 -58.79 6.54 5.00
CA GLY A 734 -58.55 6.67 6.44
C GLY A 734 -59.78 6.53 7.32
N ARG A 735 -59.61 7.07 8.53
CA ARG A 735 -60.53 7.29 9.66
C ARG A 735 -60.79 6.11 10.60
N GLY A 736 -60.38 6.35 11.85
CA GLY A 736 -61.37 6.42 12.94
C GLY A 736 -61.01 5.66 14.22
N GLY A 737 -60.73 6.43 15.29
CA GLY A 737 -61.42 6.23 16.57
C GLY A 737 -60.71 5.44 17.68
N ASP A 738 -60.30 6.21 18.69
CA ASP A 738 -60.44 6.00 20.14
C ASP A 738 -59.80 4.81 20.89
N GLY A 739 -59.13 5.18 22.00
CA GLY A 739 -59.46 4.59 23.30
C GLY A 739 -58.29 4.12 24.18
N GLY A 740 -57.96 4.91 25.20
CA GLY A 740 -57.85 4.40 26.58
C GLY A 740 -56.49 3.95 27.14
N GLU A 741 -55.80 4.91 27.77
CA GLU A 741 -55.30 4.91 29.16
C GLU A 741 -54.76 3.64 29.90
N ALA A 742 -53.57 3.86 30.49
CA ALA A 742 -53.21 3.73 31.92
C ALA A 742 -52.49 2.48 32.48
N HIS A 743 -51.32 2.78 33.09
CA HIS A 743 -50.71 2.27 34.34
C HIS A 743 -50.65 0.75 34.59
N ARG A 744 -49.53 0.15 35.04
CA ARG A 744 -48.86 0.43 36.32
C ARG A 744 -47.58 -0.40 36.48
N GLN A 745 -46.65 0.14 37.26
CA GLN A 745 -45.45 -0.47 37.83
C GLN A 745 -45.68 -1.80 38.55
N GLN A 746 -44.65 -2.66 38.56
CA GLN A 746 -44.21 -3.32 39.80
C GLN A 746 -42.75 -3.81 39.73
N GLN A 747 -41.95 -3.28 40.67
CA GLN A 747 -40.67 -3.82 41.14
C GLN A 747 -40.89 -5.11 41.96
N LEU A 748 -39.85 -5.95 42.00
CA LEU A 748 -39.32 -6.81 43.10
C LEU A 748 -38.35 -7.80 42.43
N GLY A 749 -37.12 -8.11 42.86
CA GLY A 749 -36.35 -7.86 44.07
C GLY A 749 -35.50 -9.12 44.38
N GLY A 750 -34.18 -8.95 44.57
CA GLY A 750 -33.23 -9.94 45.12
C GLY A 750 -32.60 -10.89 44.09
N GLY A 751 -31.30 -11.18 44.04
CA GLY A 751 -30.18 -10.99 44.97
C GLY A 751 -29.33 -12.27 44.94
N GLY A 752 -28.05 -12.19 44.54
CA GLY A 752 -27.16 -13.36 44.47
C GLY A 752 -25.85 -13.06 43.73
N GLU A 753 -24.94 -12.38 44.40
CA GLU A 753 -23.61 -11.96 43.92
C GLU A 753 -22.54 -13.01 44.31
N ILE A 754 -21.68 -13.42 43.37
CA ILE A 754 -20.38 -14.05 43.66
C ILE A 754 -19.31 -13.26 42.90
N GLN A 755 -18.46 -12.57 43.67
CA GLN A 755 -17.37 -11.70 43.23
C GLN A 755 -16.16 -12.47 42.70
N ARG A 756 -15.57 -12.01 41.57
CA ARG A 756 -14.11 -12.03 41.36
C ARG A 756 -13.62 -10.65 40.93
N ARG A 757 -12.59 -10.19 41.65
CA ARG A 757 -12.08 -8.82 41.73
C ARG A 757 -11.34 -8.39 40.46
N ARG A 758 -11.72 -7.25 39.88
CA ARG A 758 -10.81 -6.37 39.11
C ARG A 758 -10.48 -5.16 39.98
N ARG A 759 -9.19 -4.87 40.15
CA ARG A 759 -8.68 -3.72 40.90
C ARG A 759 -8.34 -2.61 39.90
N TRP A 760 -9.17 -1.57 39.85
CA TRP A 760 -8.90 -0.28 39.22
C TRP A 760 -8.93 0.80 40.32
N LEU A 761 -7.99 1.74 40.27
CA LEU A 761 -7.95 2.96 41.09
C LEU A 761 -7.03 4.00 40.37
N PRO A 762 -7.20 5.33 40.59
CA PRO A 762 -8.08 6.15 39.74
C PRO A 762 -7.49 7.54 39.39
N SER A 763 -8.20 8.35 38.60
CA SER A 763 -8.26 9.83 38.69
C SER A 763 -9.26 10.37 37.65
N ARG A 764 -9.93 11.52 37.78
CA ARG A 764 -10.57 12.26 38.88
C ARG A 764 -11.42 13.33 38.16
N ASN A 765 -12.69 13.50 38.53
CA ASN A 765 -13.57 14.54 37.97
C ASN A 765 -13.04 15.96 38.22
N PHE A 766 -13.22 16.86 37.24
CA PHE A 766 -13.37 18.28 37.50
C PHE A 766 -14.42 18.92 36.58
N SER A 767 -15.56 19.21 37.20
CA SER A 767 -16.35 20.44 37.16
C SER A 767 -16.56 21.21 35.85
N ARG A 768 -17.78 21.05 35.36
CA ARG A 768 -18.67 22.01 34.69
C ARG A 768 -18.47 23.49 35.12
N MET A 769 -18.42 24.40 34.15
CA MET A 769 -18.72 25.82 34.31
C MET A 769 -19.74 26.23 33.23
N ASP A 770 -20.91 26.65 33.69
CA ASP A 770 -21.99 27.27 32.91
C ASP A 770 -21.70 28.75 32.64
N SER A 771 -22.17 29.28 31.49
CA SER A 771 -22.86 30.58 31.32
C SER A 771 -23.14 30.80 29.82
N CYS A 772 -24.41 30.74 29.39
CA CYS A 772 -25.27 31.89 29.03
C CYS A 772 -24.74 32.78 27.90
N ALA A 773 -25.52 33.35 26.99
CA ALA A 773 -26.89 33.22 26.51
C ALA A 773 -26.98 34.32 25.43
N ALA A 774 -27.47 34.03 24.22
CA ALA A 774 -28.06 35.07 23.37
C ALA A 774 -29.10 34.44 22.44
N ARG A 775 -30.32 34.93 22.64
CA ARG A 775 -31.59 34.57 22.03
C ARG A 775 -31.88 35.54 20.89
N ALA A 776 -32.87 35.17 20.09
CA ALA A 776 -33.68 35.99 19.18
C ALA A 776 -33.17 36.08 17.74
N SER A 777 -34.02 36.08 16.71
CA SER A 777 -35.42 35.68 16.52
C SER A 777 -35.71 35.94 15.04
N ALA A 778 -36.66 35.17 14.50
CA ALA A 778 -37.22 35.32 13.17
C ALA A 778 -38.11 36.58 12.99
N SER A 779 -38.21 37.05 11.75
CA SER A 779 -39.40 37.65 11.09
C SER A 779 -39.02 37.96 9.64
N GLY A 780 -39.65 37.42 8.60
CA GLY A 780 -40.93 37.88 8.00
C GLY A 780 -40.69 39.09 7.08
N ALA A 781 -41.34 39.34 5.95
CA ALA A 781 -42.31 38.67 5.10
C ALA A 781 -42.37 39.48 3.77
N GLU A 782 -42.81 38.80 2.71
CA GLU A 782 -43.40 39.20 1.41
C GLU A 782 -43.63 40.67 0.98
N SER A 783 -43.47 40.89 -0.34
CA SER A 783 -44.42 41.50 -1.31
C SER A 783 -43.67 41.77 -2.63
N SER A 784 -44.20 41.73 -3.85
CA SER A 784 -45.56 41.63 -4.40
C SER A 784 -45.50 41.20 -5.87
N SER A 785 -46.52 40.47 -6.33
CA SER A 785 -46.81 40.04 -7.70
C SER A 785 -47.73 41.00 -8.48
N GLY A 786 -47.69 40.93 -9.82
CA GLY A 786 -48.77 41.32 -10.75
C GLY A 786 -48.23 42.00 -12.03
N GLY A 787 -48.65 41.72 -13.27
CA GLY A 787 -49.61 40.80 -13.92
C GLY A 787 -49.15 40.61 -15.40
N GLY A 788 -49.49 39.54 -16.14
CA GLY A 788 -50.70 39.39 -17.00
C GLY A 788 -50.65 40.36 -18.21
N GLU A 789 -50.76 40.03 -19.49
CA GLU A 789 -51.29 38.90 -20.28
C GLU A 789 -50.73 38.96 -21.74
N ASP A 790 -51.04 37.91 -22.50
CA ASP A 790 -50.55 37.46 -23.80
C ASP A 790 -51.00 38.21 -25.09
N ALA A 791 -50.19 37.95 -26.14
CA ALA A 791 -50.55 37.60 -27.53
C ALA A 791 -50.98 38.64 -28.62
N SER A 792 -50.13 38.64 -29.65
CA SER A 792 -50.40 38.49 -31.10
C SER A 792 -50.88 39.67 -31.97
N GLU A 793 -49.98 40.04 -32.90
CA GLU A 793 -50.10 39.88 -34.38
C GLU A 793 -50.18 41.11 -35.32
N ILE A 794 -49.37 41.00 -36.40
CA ILE A 794 -49.57 41.40 -37.82
C ILE A 794 -49.18 42.84 -38.23
N ILE A 795 -48.00 43.05 -38.88
CA ILE A 795 -47.66 42.99 -40.36
C ILE A 795 -48.05 44.33 -41.04
N ASP A 796 -47.20 45.08 -41.77
CA ASP A 796 -46.63 44.77 -43.09
C ASP A 796 -45.79 45.94 -43.69
N ALA A 797 -45.22 45.63 -44.86
CA ALA A 797 -44.67 46.44 -45.96
C ALA A 797 -43.11 46.49 -46.04
N MET A 798 -42.47 45.56 -46.79
CA MET A 798 -42.24 45.56 -48.27
C MET A 798 -41.21 46.63 -48.68
N GLU A 799 -40.15 46.45 -49.49
CA GLU A 799 -39.64 45.44 -50.44
C GLU A 799 -38.25 46.03 -50.93
N VAL A 800 -37.17 45.32 -51.29
CA VAL A 800 -36.85 44.80 -52.66
C VAL A 800 -35.38 44.31 -52.72
N LYS A 801 -35.24 43.06 -53.25
CA LYS A 801 -34.19 42.36 -54.03
C LYS A 801 -32.70 42.22 -53.63
N SER A 802 -32.34 40.93 -53.58
CA SER A 802 -31.02 40.34 -53.87
C SER A 802 -30.68 40.26 -55.38
N SER A 803 -29.40 40.14 -55.72
CA SER A 803 -28.95 39.14 -56.71
C SER A 803 -27.60 38.52 -56.37
N SER A 804 -27.59 37.18 -56.44
CA SER A 804 -26.55 36.14 -56.34
C SER A 804 -25.16 36.45 -56.96
N THR A 805 -24.05 35.87 -56.46
CA THR A 805 -23.64 34.49 -56.80
C THR A 805 -23.22 33.65 -55.58
N ALA A 806 -23.95 32.56 -55.32
CA ALA A 806 -23.57 31.57 -54.31
C ALA A 806 -22.62 30.53 -54.93
N ALA A 807 -21.39 30.43 -54.41
CA ALA A 807 -20.57 29.24 -54.62
C ALA A 807 -21.16 28.08 -53.81
N SER A 808 -21.34 26.91 -54.45
CA SER A 808 -21.93 25.73 -53.80
C SER A 808 -21.10 25.29 -52.59
N PHE A 809 -21.76 24.72 -51.58
CA PHE A 809 -21.12 24.16 -50.38
C PHE A 809 -20.01 23.16 -50.73
N LEU A 810 -20.19 22.38 -51.80
CA LEU A 810 -19.17 21.48 -52.36
C LEU A 810 -17.91 22.21 -52.85
N ALA A 811 -18.02 23.43 -53.38
CA ALA A 811 -16.86 24.23 -53.78
C ALA A 811 -16.03 24.71 -52.57
N LYS A 812 -16.68 25.01 -51.44
CA LYS A 812 -15.99 25.37 -50.19
C LYS A 812 -15.30 24.17 -49.54
N VAL A 813 -15.91 22.99 -49.62
CA VAL A 813 -15.31 21.72 -49.17
C VAL A 813 -14.14 21.32 -50.06
N ALA A 814 -14.24 21.48 -51.38
CA ALA A 814 -13.13 21.21 -52.31
C ALA A 814 -11.96 22.18 -52.10
N LEU A 815 -12.21 23.46 -51.80
CA LEU A 815 -11.19 24.44 -51.46
C LEU A 815 -10.47 24.06 -50.15
N ALA A 816 -11.21 23.62 -49.12
CA ALA A 816 -10.63 23.19 -47.85
C ALA A 816 -9.80 21.89 -47.99
N LEU A 817 -10.26 20.93 -48.79
CA LEU A 817 -9.51 19.70 -49.11
C LEU A 817 -8.25 20.01 -49.94
N GLY A 818 -8.31 20.98 -50.86
CA GLY A 818 -7.14 21.46 -51.60
C GLY A 818 -6.09 22.11 -50.71
N VAL A 819 -6.50 22.94 -49.75
CA VAL A 819 -5.58 23.56 -48.77
C VAL A 819 -4.95 22.50 -47.86
N ALA A 820 -5.72 21.50 -47.42
CA ALA A 820 -5.21 20.39 -46.60
C ALA A 820 -4.22 19.50 -47.37
N ALA A 821 -4.51 19.16 -48.64
CA ALA A 821 -3.60 18.40 -49.49
C ALA A 821 -2.30 19.17 -49.77
N THR A 822 -2.38 20.49 -50.00
CA THR A 822 -1.22 21.35 -50.26
C THR A 822 -0.34 21.49 -49.02
N ALA A 823 -0.93 21.65 -47.82
CA ALA A 823 -0.20 21.66 -46.56
C ALA A 823 0.49 20.31 -46.28
N THR A 824 -0.13 19.20 -46.69
CA THR A 824 0.44 17.84 -46.55
C THR A 824 1.63 17.63 -47.50
N VAL A 825 1.55 18.13 -48.74
CA VAL A 825 2.67 18.07 -49.71
C VAL A 825 3.83 18.98 -49.28
N ILE A 826 3.56 20.19 -48.79
CA ILE A 826 4.61 21.09 -48.26
C ILE A 826 5.31 20.47 -47.05
N SER A 827 4.57 19.73 -46.20
CA SER A 827 5.11 19.02 -45.05
C SER A 827 5.96 17.79 -45.42
N LEU A 828 5.74 17.20 -46.60
CA LEU A 828 6.53 16.08 -47.13
C LEU A 828 7.87 16.52 -47.76
N PHE A 829 7.98 17.77 -48.22
CA PHE A 829 9.20 18.28 -48.88
C PHE A 829 10.13 19.12 -47.97
N MET A 830 9.68 19.55 -46.79
CA MET A 830 10.51 20.35 -45.87
C MET A 830 11.17 19.50 -44.77
N ARG A 831 12.35 18.95 -45.14
CA ARG A 831 13.43 18.32 -44.34
C ARG A 831 13.64 16.82 -44.59
N GLN A 832 14.47 16.53 -45.59
CA GLN A 832 15.35 15.35 -45.56
C GLN A 832 16.47 15.58 -44.51
N PRO A 833 16.69 14.66 -43.56
CA PRO A 833 17.99 14.51 -42.92
C PRO A 833 18.92 13.77 -43.89
N SER A 834 20.06 14.38 -44.17
CA SER A 834 21.18 13.72 -44.84
C SER A 834 21.72 12.57 -43.96
N SER A 835 21.85 11.38 -44.57
CA SER A 835 22.53 10.14 -44.12
C SER A 835 21.82 9.20 -43.11
N GLY A 836 21.36 8.05 -43.62
CA GLY A 836 20.79 6.86 -42.92
C GLY A 836 20.04 5.94 -43.92
N PRO A 837 19.92 4.60 -43.72
CA PRO A 837 19.51 3.69 -44.79
C PRO A 837 18.03 3.86 -45.19
N SER A 838 17.73 3.47 -46.43
CA SER A 838 16.50 3.72 -47.18
C SER A 838 15.19 3.30 -46.50
N PHE A 839 14.17 4.16 -46.67
CA PHE A 839 12.75 3.96 -46.37
C PHE A 839 12.24 2.56 -46.79
N SER A 840 11.63 1.82 -45.88
CA SER A 840 11.00 0.51 -46.17
C SER A 840 9.55 0.49 -45.67
N LEU A 841 8.62 0.09 -46.55
CA LEU A 841 7.20 -0.05 -46.25
C LEU A 841 6.91 -1.44 -45.63
N PRO A 842 5.85 -1.58 -44.81
CA PRO A 842 5.44 -2.87 -44.26
C PRO A 842 5.17 -3.90 -45.35
N GLN A 843 5.63 -5.14 -45.15
CA GLN A 843 5.43 -6.24 -46.09
C GLN A 843 4.47 -7.27 -45.51
N ILE A 844 3.61 -7.83 -46.38
CA ILE A 844 2.65 -8.88 -46.06
C ILE A 844 3.03 -10.10 -46.88
N VAL A 845 3.33 -11.21 -46.21
CA VAL A 845 3.81 -12.45 -46.85
C VAL A 845 2.98 -13.63 -46.39
N ASP A 846 2.77 -14.61 -47.28
CA ASP A 846 2.08 -15.86 -46.92
C ASP A 846 2.94 -16.70 -45.97
N ALA A 847 2.29 -17.34 -44.99
CA ALA A 847 2.94 -17.97 -43.85
C ALA A 847 3.88 -19.15 -44.19
N SER A 848 3.85 -19.65 -45.43
CA SER A 848 4.63 -20.80 -45.92
C SER A 848 5.92 -20.46 -46.65
N ALA A 849 6.27 -19.19 -46.84
CA ALA A 849 7.52 -18.79 -47.53
C ALA A 849 8.76 -18.97 -46.62
N PRO A 850 9.91 -19.47 -47.14
CA PRO A 850 11.15 -19.59 -46.37
C PRO A 850 11.74 -18.20 -46.03
N PRO A 851 12.45 -18.05 -44.90
CA PRO A 851 12.97 -16.75 -44.49
C PRO A 851 14.19 -16.34 -45.33
N ASP A 852 14.11 -15.20 -46.01
CA ASP A 852 15.26 -14.56 -46.65
C ASP A 852 16.13 -13.84 -45.59
N ALA A 853 17.44 -14.10 -45.64
CA ALA A 853 18.41 -13.77 -44.60
C ALA A 853 18.76 -12.26 -44.45
N ALA A 854 18.04 -11.34 -45.08
CA ALA A 854 18.39 -9.91 -45.13
C ALA A 854 17.38 -8.93 -44.50
N ALA A 855 16.24 -9.40 -43.96
CA ALA A 855 15.15 -8.52 -43.47
C ALA A 855 14.71 -8.79 -42.02
N THR A 856 15.61 -9.27 -41.15
CA THR A 856 15.25 -9.62 -39.75
C THR A 856 15.76 -8.59 -38.74
N ILE A 857 15.40 -7.32 -38.91
CA ILE A 857 15.48 -6.30 -37.86
C ILE A 857 14.15 -5.51 -37.91
N GLY A 858 13.12 -6.06 -37.27
CA GLY A 858 11.76 -5.52 -37.28
C GLY A 858 10.74 -6.46 -36.63
N TYR A 859 9.62 -5.91 -36.16
CA TYR A 859 8.57 -6.68 -35.48
C TYR A 859 7.75 -7.50 -36.47
N THR A 860 7.52 -8.78 -36.17
CA THR A 860 6.72 -9.69 -37.00
C THR A 860 5.56 -10.25 -36.19
N PHE A 861 4.33 -10.16 -36.70
CA PHE A 861 3.16 -10.77 -36.09
C PHE A 861 2.21 -11.36 -37.14
N SER A 862 1.40 -12.34 -36.74
CA SER A 862 0.48 -13.05 -37.65
C SER A 862 -0.95 -12.57 -37.49
N LEU A 863 -1.59 -12.27 -38.62
CA LEU A 863 -2.99 -11.84 -38.69
C LEU A 863 -3.68 -12.58 -39.85
N PHE A 864 -4.80 -13.24 -39.58
CA PHE A 864 -5.60 -13.97 -40.59
C PHE A 864 -4.80 -14.94 -41.49
N GLY A 865 -3.86 -15.68 -40.93
CA GLY A 865 -3.04 -16.65 -41.67
C GLY A 865 -1.91 -16.06 -42.52
N LYS A 866 -1.68 -14.74 -42.48
CA LYS A 866 -0.54 -14.06 -43.12
C LYS A 866 0.44 -13.52 -42.07
N LYS A 867 1.73 -13.42 -42.43
CA LYS A 867 2.76 -12.76 -41.61
C LYS A 867 2.93 -11.32 -42.08
N VAL A 868 2.82 -10.37 -41.16
CA VAL A 868 3.05 -8.94 -41.40
C VAL A 868 4.37 -8.56 -40.74
N ILE A 869 5.28 -8.01 -41.53
CA ILE A 869 6.63 -7.61 -41.11
C ILE A 869 6.71 -6.09 -41.13
N VAL A 870 6.99 -5.50 -39.98
CA VAL A 870 7.12 -4.04 -39.80
C VAL A 870 8.58 -3.70 -39.52
N PRO A 871 9.29 -3.03 -40.45
CA PRO A 871 10.68 -2.63 -40.26
C PRO A 871 10.84 -1.59 -39.14
N GLU A 872 12.00 -1.62 -38.48
CA GLU A 872 12.35 -0.73 -37.35
C GLU A 872 12.19 0.78 -37.66
N TYR A 873 12.29 1.19 -38.93
CA TYR A 873 12.25 2.59 -39.38
C TYR A 873 10.97 2.98 -40.15
N THR A 874 9.81 2.42 -39.79
CA THR A 874 8.52 2.79 -40.41
C THR A 874 8.06 4.21 -39.99
N PRO A 875 7.40 5.03 -40.84
CA PRO A 875 6.99 6.39 -40.47
C PRO A 875 5.90 6.46 -39.38
N GLY A 876 5.99 7.46 -38.50
CA GLY A 876 5.12 7.69 -37.33
C GLY A 876 3.60 7.64 -37.60
N TRP A 877 3.15 8.05 -38.79
CA TRP A 877 1.73 8.06 -39.14
C TRP A 877 1.17 6.65 -39.39
N VAL A 878 1.99 5.68 -39.80
CA VAL A 878 1.58 4.26 -39.95
C VAL A 878 1.33 3.65 -38.57
N TYR A 879 2.15 4.02 -37.58
CA TYR A 879 1.97 3.60 -36.18
C TYR A 879 0.73 4.24 -35.53
N PHE A 880 0.39 5.47 -35.91
CA PHE A 880 -0.85 6.12 -35.48
C PHE A 880 -2.09 5.37 -35.97
N TRP A 881 -2.09 4.84 -37.19
CA TRP A 881 -3.18 3.99 -37.67
C TRP A 881 -3.28 2.64 -36.94
N LEU A 882 -2.15 2.03 -36.55
CA LEU A 882 -2.12 0.83 -35.72
C LEU A 882 -2.65 1.10 -34.29
N LEU A 883 -2.36 2.26 -33.73
CA LEU A 883 -2.90 2.73 -32.44
C LEU A 883 -4.38 3.08 -32.51
N MET A 884 -4.85 3.66 -33.61
CA MET A 884 -6.29 3.86 -33.85
C MET A 884 -7.01 2.51 -33.97
N ALA A 885 -6.42 1.51 -34.63
CA ALA A 885 -6.95 0.15 -34.66
C ALA A 885 -6.96 -0.52 -33.26
N ALA A 886 -5.96 -0.23 -32.41
CA ALA A 886 -5.92 -0.64 -31.01
C ALA A 886 -7.02 0.04 -30.16
N GLY A 887 -7.26 1.33 -30.38
CA GLY A 887 -8.34 2.10 -29.75
C GLY A 887 -9.75 1.61 -30.11
N PHE A 888 -9.89 0.87 -31.21
CA PHE A 888 -11.14 0.17 -31.60
C PHE A 888 -11.23 -1.28 -31.09
N GLY A 889 -10.39 -1.69 -30.12
CA GLY A 889 -10.58 -2.94 -29.37
C GLY A 889 -9.45 -3.98 -29.44
N LEU A 890 -8.21 -3.58 -29.70
CA LEU A 890 -7.03 -4.45 -29.52
C LEU A 890 -6.17 -3.91 -28.36
N PHE A 891 -6.13 -4.64 -27.24
CA PHE A 891 -5.31 -4.30 -26.08
C PHE A 891 -3.82 -4.29 -26.44
N ILE A 892 -3.17 -3.13 -26.33
CA ILE A 892 -1.70 -3.01 -26.30
C ILE A 892 -1.28 -2.81 -24.85
N SER A 893 -0.30 -3.58 -24.38
CA SER A 893 0.14 -3.50 -22.97
C SER A 893 0.89 -2.20 -22.66
N GLU A 894 0.82 -1.81 -21.39
CA GLU A 894 1.43 -0.61 -20.80
C GLU A 894 2.96 -0.54 -20.98
N GLU A 895 3.62 -1.69 -21.13
CA GLU A 895 5.05 -1.80 -21.46
C GLU A 895 5.38 -1.23 -22.85
N ALA A 896 4.42 -1.25 -23.79
CA ALA A 896 4.60 -0.65 -25.11
C ALA A 896 4.51 0.88 -25.08
N LEU A 897 3.90 1.49 -24.05
CA LEU A 897 3.79 2.96 -23.96
C LEU A 897 5.06 3.59 -23.37
N ASN A 898 5.69 2.91 -22.41
CA ASN A 898 6.84 3.44 -21.67
C ASN A 898 8.16 3.36 -22.44
N VAL A 899 8.31 2.39 -23.36
CA VAL A 899 9.46 2.33 -24.28
C VAL A 899 9.30 3.33 -25.45
N TRP A 900 8.07 3.71 -25.77
CA TRP A 900 7.69 4.41 -27.01
C TRP A 900 7.82 5.94 -26.97
N ILE A 901 7.87 6.55 -25.79
CA ILE A 901 7.89 8.02 -25.65
C ILE A 901 9.31 8.61 -25.53
N GLY A 902 10.35 7.80 -25.28
CA GLY A 902 11.75 8.28 -25.25
C GLY A 902 11.99 9.46 -24.30
N ILE A 903 11.14 9.64 -23.28
CA ILE A 903 11.26 10.71 -22.30
C ILE A 903 12.10 10.19 -21.13
N GLY A 904 13.21 10.89 -20.84
CA GLY A 904 14.03 10.61 -19.67
C GLY A 904 13.22 10.70 -18.37
N LYS A 905 13.60 9.87 -17.39
CA LYS A 905 12.93 9.66 -16.10
C LYS A 905 12.49 10.96 -15.39
N GLU A 906 13.28 12.04 -15.52
CA GLU A 906 12.99 13.34 -14.92
C GLU A 906 11.81 14.09 -15.56
N LYS A 907 11.65 14.02 -16.89
CA LYS A 907 10.52 14.65 -17.58
C LYS A 907 9.22 13.89 -17.33
N ALA A 908 9.28 12.56 -17.17
CA ALA A 908 8.12 11.76 -16.78
C ALA A 908 7.63 12.13 -15.36
N LEU A 909 8.57 12.34 -14.44
CA LEU A 909 8.29 12.83 -13.08
C LEU A 909 7.72 14.26 -13.05
N SER A 910 8.19 15.14 -13.95
CA SER A 910 7.66 16.50 -14.11
C SER A 910 6.21 16.50 -14.63
N ILE A 911 5.89 15.64 -15.60
CA ILE A 911 4.55 15.50 -16.17
C ILE A 911 3.59 14.89 -15.13
N SER A 912 4.03 13.87 -14.40
CA SER A 912 3.23 13.24 -13.34
C SER A 912 2.90 14.25 -12.22
N ARG A 913 3.87 15.07 -11.79
CA ARG A 913 3.65 16.17 -10.82
C ARG A 913 2.70 17.26 -11.34
N ALA A 914 2.73 17.59 -12.62
CA ALA A 914 1.82 18.56 -13.22
C ALA A 914 0.37 18.04 -13.29
N VAL A 915 0.19 16.76 -13.60
CA VAL A 915 -1.12 16.08 -13.58
C VAL A 915 -1.68 16.01 -12.15
N GLN A 916 -0.81 15.75 -11.16
CA GLN A 916 -1.18 15.70 -9.74
C GLN A 916 -1.62 17.06 -9.19
N LYS A 917 -1.02 18.17 -9.65
CA LYS A 917 -1.37 19.53 -9.22
C LYS A 917 -2.77 20.01 -9.65
N TYR A 918 -3.34 19.47 -10.73
CA TYR A 918 -4.63 19.91 -11.29
C TYR A 918 -5.69 18.81 -11.38
N GLY A 919 -5.46 17.66 -10.73
CA GLY A 919 -6.35 16.48 -10.81
C GLY A 919 -7.81 16.74 -10.41
N ASN A 920 -8.06 17.66 -9.48
CA ASN A 920 -9.43 18.06 -9.08
C ASN A 920 -10.18 18.81 -10.19
N LEU A 921 -9.49 19.60 -11.01
CA LEU A 921 -10.10 20.32 -12.14
C LEU A 921 -10.41 19.36 -13.29
N ILE A 922 -9.52 18.40 -13.55
CA ILE A 922 -9.72 17.34 -14.54
C ILE A 922 -10.90 16.45 -14.12
N GLY A 923 -10.94 16.03 -12.85
CA GLY A 923 -12.05 15.23 -12.32
C GLY A 923 -13.39 15.96 -12.28
N PHE A 924 -13.41 17.29 -12.09
CA PHE A 924 -14.63 18.10 -12.22
C PHE A 924 -15.11 18.17 -13.68
N VAL A 925 -14.19 18.38 -14.62
CA VAL A 925 -14.49 18.48 -16.06
C VAL A 925 -14.95 17.13 -16.65
N GLU A 926 -14.37 16.01 -16.20
CA GLU A 926 -14.81 14.66 -16.57
C GLU A 926 -16.22 14.36 -16.05
N ARG A 927 -16.50 14.66 -14.78
CA ARG A 927 -17.83 14.46 -14.19
C ARG A 927 -18.88 15.38 -14.80
N PHE A 928 -18.53 16.62 -15.14
CA PHE A 928 -19.42 17.55 -15.84
C PHE A 928 -19.71 17.06 -17.27
N SER A 929 -18.70 16.57 -18.00
CA SER A 929 -18.85 16.03 -19.36
C SER A 929 -19.65 14.73 -19.42
N VAL A 930 -19.48 13.85 -18.43
CA VAL A 930 -20.27 12.61 -18.28
C VAL A 930 -21.70 12.94 -17.81
N GLY A 931 -21.86 13.92 -16.92
CA GLY A 931 -23.15 14.36 -16.40
C GLY A 931 -24.08 14.98 -17.44
N VAL A 932 -23.54 15.59 -18.50
CA VAL A 932 -24.34 16.22 -19.59
C VAL A 932 -24.72 15.23 -20.69
N ARG A 933 -24.04 14.07 -20.81
CA ARG A 933 -24.22 13.08 -21.87
C ARG A 933 -25.55 12.30 -21.79
N ASN A 934 -25.95 11.92 -20.59
CA ASN A 934 -27.18 11.13 -20.38
C ASN A 934 -28.47 11.98 -20.56
N PRO A 935 -28.54 13.24 -20.09
CA PRO A 935 -29.70 14.11 -20.32
C PRO A 935 -29.93 14.47 -21.80
N THR A 936 -28.88 14.65 -22.60
CA THR A 936 -29.02 15.01 -24.03
C THR A 936 -29.42 13.81 -24.90
N GLY A 937 -28.92 12.61 -24.61
CA GLY A 937 -29.43 11.38 -25.23
C GLY A 937 -30.90 11.13 -24.90
N PHE A 938 -31.31 11.42 -23.66
CA PHE A 938 -32.71 11.35 -23.23
C PHE A 938 -33.60 12.39 -23.94
N LEU A 939 -33.14 13.65 -24.07
CA LEU A 939 -33.84 14.71 -24.80
C LEU A 939 -33.95 14.43 -26.31
N ALA A 940 -32.89 13.88 -26.94
CA ALA A 940 -32.93 13.49 -28.35
C ALA A 940 -33.92 12.33 -28.59
N GLY A 941 -33.98 11.36 -27.68
CA GLY A 941 -34.99 10.30 -27.69
C GLY A 941 -36.41 10.83 -27.46
N ALA A 942 -36.59 11.77 -26.52
CA ALA A 942 -37.89 12.39 -26.23
C ALA A 942 -38.42 13.28 -27.36
N LEU A 943 -37.52 13.88 -28.16
CA LEU A 943 -37.86 14.69 -29.35
C LEU A 943 -37.99 13.85 -30.64
N GLY A 944 -37.91 12.52 -30.55
CA GLY A 944 -38.11 11.61 -31.68
C GLY A 944 -37.00 11.65 -32.74
N ILE A 945 -35.79 12.07 -32.36
CA ILE A 945 -34.65 12.15 -33.28
C ILE A 945 -34.10 10.74 -33.52
N PRO A 946 -34.01 10.26 -34.77
CA PRO A 946 -33.44 8.96 -35.10
C PRO A 946 -31.98 8.82 -34.65
N ALA A 947 -31.62 7.66 -34.12
CA ALA A 947 -30.29 7.41 -33.53
C ALA A 947 -29.15 7.60 -34.53
N ASP A 948 -29.39 7.28 -35.80
CA ASP A 948 -28.50 7.48 -36.95
C ASP A 948 -28.24 8.95 -37.25
N CYS A 949 -29.26 9.82 -37.15
CA CYS A 949 -29.08 11.27 -37.31
C CYS A 949 -28.30 11.89 -36.13
N TYR A 950 -28.58 11.45 -34.90
CA TYR A 950 -27.81 11.87 -33.73
C TYR A 950 -26.33 11.44 -33.85
N PHE A 951 -26.09 10.20 -34.28
CA PHE A 951 -24.75 9.65 -34.48
C PHE A 951 -23.99 10.36 -35.61
N ALA A 952 -24.67 10.67 -36.72
CA ALA A 952 -24.08 11.44 -37.83
C ALA A 952 -23.66 12.86 -37.39
N GLY A 953 -24.46 13.52 -36.55
CA GLY A 953 -24.12 14.82 -35.96
C GLY A 953 -22.87 14.76 -35.08
N VAL A 954 -22.73 13.72 -34.26
CA VAL A 954 -21.53 13.48 -33.44
C VAL A 954 -20.30 13.22 -34.32
N CYS A 955 -20.43 12.39 -35.36
CA CYS A 955 -19.34 12.12 -36.31
C CYS A 955 -18.90 13.37 -37.08
N CYS A 956 -19.83 14.23 -37.50
CA CYS A 956 -19.50 15.52 -38.12
C CYS A 956 -18.80 16.47 -37.14
N GLY A 957 -19.18 16.47 -35.86
CA GLY A 957 -18.47 17.21 -34.82
C GLY A 957 -17.01 16.77 -34.68
N CYS A 958 -16.76 15.45 -34.73
CA CYS A 958 -15.41 14.88 -34.64
C CYS A 958 -14.48 15.34 -35.78
N LEU A 959 -15.00 15.58 -36.98
CA LEU A 959 -14.20 16.04 -38.14
C LEU A 959 -13.62 17.44 -37.95
N PHE A 960 -14.24 18.30 -37.14
CA PHE A 960 -13.73 19.63 -36.81
C PHE A 960 -12.85 19.63 -35.56
N THR A 961 -13.08 18.72 -34.61
CA THR A 961 -12.29 18.65 -33.36
C THR A 961 -10.94 17.97 -33.55
N LEU A 962 -10.81 17.03 -34.49
CA LEU A 962 -9.58 16.29 -34.80
C LEU A 962 -8.39 17.18 -35.25
N PRO A 963 -8.56 18.14 -36.18
CA PRO A 963 -7.49 19.07 -36.56
C PRO A 963 -7.04 19.98 -35.41
N ILE A 964 -7.98 20.39 -34.55
CA ILE A 964 -7.69 21.22 -33.37
C ILE A 964 -6.90 20.42 -32.33
N GLN A 965 -7.25 19.14 -32.13
CA GLN A 965 -6.51 18.22 -31.26
C GLN A 965 -5.07 18.00 -31.74
N LEU A 966 -4.86 17.84 -33.05
CA LEU A 966 -3.54 17.75 -33.66
C LEU A 966 -2.72 19.04 -33.46
N ALA A 967 -3.36 20.22 -33.61
CA ALA A 967 -2.70 21.51 -33.39
C ALA A 967 -2.35 21.74 -31.90
N VAL A 968 -3.25 21.41 -30.97
CA VAL A 968 -2.99 21.52 -29.52
C VAL A 968 -1.89 20.56 -29.07
N GLY A 969 -1.89 19.32 -29.57
CA GLY A 969 -0.81 18.34 -29.34
C GLY A 969 0.54 18.82 -29.88
N PHE A 970 0.54 19.49 -31.04
CA PHE A 970 1.73 20.12 -31.61
C PHE A 970 2.25 21.28 -30.72
N PHE A 971 1.39 22.13 -30.17
CA PHE A 971 1.79 23.23 -29.27
C PHE A 971 2.20 22.77 -27.86
N LEU A 972 1.61 21.69 -27.33
CA LEU A 972 2.01 21.06 -26.06
C LEU A 972 3.47 20.58 -26.08
N ARG A 973 4.01 20.27 -27.27
CA ARG A 973 5.41 19.87 -27.46
C ARG A 973 6.40 21.02 -27.24
N GLU A 974 5.99 22.27 -27.49
CA GLU A 974 6.91 23.42 -27.44
C GLU A 974 6.67 24.39 -26.27
N ARG A 975 5.44 24.59 -25.78
CA ARG A 975 5.16 25.53 -24.65
C ARG A 975 3.99 25.08 -23.75
N PRO A 976 4.26 24.38 -22.62
CA PRO A 976 3.22 23.70 -21.84
C PRO A 976 2.26 24.63 -21.07
N VAL A 977 2.67 25.84 -20.68
CA VAL A 977 1.86 26.76 -19.85
C VAL A 977 0.80 27.52 -20.67
N VAL A 978 1.10 27.87 -21.93
CA VAL A 978 0.14 28.53 -22.85
C VAL A 978 -0.89 27.52 -23.38
N ALA A 979 -0.52 26.24 -23.45
CA ALA A 979 -1.39 25.17 -23.88
C ALA A 979 -2.56 24.93 -22.91
N LEU A 980 -2.37 25.09 -21.59
CA LEU A 980 -3.42 24.88 -20.59
C LEU A 980 -4.56 25.91 -20.67
N ALA A 981 -4.25 27.18 -20.90
CA ALA A 981 -5.26 28.22 -21.16
C ALA A 981 -6.01 27.99 -22.49
N SER A 982 -5.30 27.44 -23.49
CA SER A 982 -5.87 27.10 -24.80
C SER A 982 -6.78 25.87 -24.73
N VAL A 983 -6.46 24.90 -23.86
CA VAL A 983 -7.30 23.72 -23.60
C VAL A 983 -8.61 24.11 -22.90
N ALA A 984 -8.58 25.02 -21.92
CA ALA A 984 -9.82 25.49 -21.28
C ALA A 984 -10.76 26.20 -22.27
N ALA A 985 -10.21 27.04 -23.16
CA ALA A 985 -10.98 27.69 -24.22
C ALA A 985 -11.47 26.70 -25.31
N ALA A 986 -10.64 25.73 -25.68
CA ALA A 986 -10.99 24.68 -26.63
C ALA A 986 -12.08 23.75 -26.08
N VAL A 987 -12.06 23.42 -24.78
CA VAL A 987 -13.08 22.59 -24.13
C VAL A 987 -14.43 23.31 -24.05
N GLY A 988 -14.44 24.63 -23.84
CA GLY A 988 -15.65 25.46 -23.97
C GLY A 988 -16.23 25.45 -25.39
N MET A 989 -15.38 25.54 -26.42
CA MET A 989 -15.83 25.39 -27.81
C MET A 989 -16.24 23.95 -28.17
N TRP A 990 -15.59 22.94 -27.61
CA TRP A 990 -15.87 21.50 -27.82
C TRP A 990 -17.22 21.06 -27.28
N THR A 991 -17.73 21.70 -26.23
CA THR A 991 -19.02 21.36 -25.61
C THR A 991 -20.20 22.12 -26.19
N VAL A 992 -19.98 23.25 -26.89
CA VAL A 992 -21.08 24.08 -27.41
C VAL A 992 -21.30 23.86 -28.90
N PHE A 993 -20.22 23.73 -29.68
CA PHE A 993 -20.31 23.75 -31.15
C PHE A 993 -20.97 22.50 -31.78
N PRO A 994 -20.65 21.26 -31.36
CA PRO A 994 -21.30 20.06 -31.90
C PRO A 994 -22.79 20.00 -31.57
N TYR A 995 -23.18 20.53 -30.40
CA TYR A 995 -24.56 20.54 -29.95
C TYR A 995 -25.39 21.65 -30.60
N ALA A 996 -24.79 22.83 -30.83
CA ALA A 996 -25.39 23.87 -31.66
C ALA A 996 -25.59 23.39 -33.10
N ALA A 997 -24.59 22.68 -33.67
CA ALA A 997 -24.71 22.08 -34.99
C ALA A 997 -25.79 21.00 -35.03
N ALA A 998 -25.89 20.12 -34.02
CA ALA A 998 -26.94 19.10 -33.94
C ALA A 998 -28.34 19.72 -33.82
N ALA A 999 -28.49 20.77 -32.99
CA ALA A 999 -29.75 21.50 -32.84
C ALA A 999 -30.18 22.22 -34.13
N CYS A 1000 -29.25 22.91 -34.81
CA CYS A 1000 -29.52 23.54 -36.10
C CYS A 1000 -29.88 22.52 -37.20
N THR A 1001 -29.21 21.37 -37.21
CA THR A 1001 -29.49 20.31 -38.19
C THR A 1001 -30.84 19.66 -37.93
N ALA A 1002 -31.18 19.41 -36.66
CA ALA A 1002 -32.50 18.90 -36.28
C ALA A 1002 -33.62 19.91 -36.61
N LEU A 1003 -33.40 21.20 -36.36
CA LEU A 1003 -34.33 22.27 -36.69
C LEU A 1003 -34.54 22.40 -38.20
N PHE A 1004 -33.48 22.27 -39.00
CA PHE A 1004 -33.55 22.26 -40.46
C PHE A 1004 -34.43 21.11 -40.97
N PHE A 1005 -34.21 19.88 -40.50
CA PHE A 1005 -35.03 18.74 -40.91
C PHE A 1005 -36.47 18.80 -40.41
N TYR A 1006 -36.71 19.36 -39.22
CA TYR A 1006 -38.05 19.59 -38.69
C TYR A 1006 -38.83 20.60 -39.56
N LEU A 1007 -38.19 21.72 -39.93
CA LEU A 1007 -38.79 22.74 -40.81
C LEU A 1007 -39.00 22.22 -42.24
N SER A 1008 -38.05 21.44 -42.78
CA SER A 1008 -38.20 20.81 -44.10
C SER A 1008 -39.34 19.79 -44.15
N ARG A 1009 -39.58 19.03 -43.08
CA ARG A 1009 -40.75 18.12 -43.01
C ARG A 1009 -42.08 18.86 -42.91
N ARG A 1010 -42.12 19.99 -42.19
CA ARG A 1010 -43.33 20.82 -42.06
C ARG A 1010 -43.71 21.51 -43.38
N ASN A 1011 -42.72 21.91 -44.18
CA ASN A 1011 -42.94 22.47 -45.52
C ASN A 1011 -43.27 21.42 -46.60
N SER A 1012 -43.21 20.12 -46.31
CA SER A 1012 -43.67 19.05 -47.20
C SER A 1012 -45.05 18.48 -46.83
N SER A 1013 -45.73 19.06 -45.83
CA SER A 1013 -47.08 18.65 -45.40
C SER A 1013 -48.13 19.79 -45.50
N ASN A 1014 -47.82 20.83 -46.27
CA ASN A 1014 -48.78 21.84 -46.76
C ASN A 1014 -48.74 21.89 -48.29
#